data_AF-A0A3P1S884-F1
#
_entry.id   AF-A0A3P1S884-F1
#
_cell.length_a   1.000
_cell.length_b   1.000
_cell.length_c   1.000
_cell.angle_alpha   90.00
_cell.angle_beta   90.00
_cell.angle_gamma   90.00
#
_symmetry.space_group_name_H-M   'P 1'
#
loop_
_entity.id
_entity.type
_entity.pdbx_description
1 polymer ?
#
loop_
_entity_poly.entity_id
_entity_poly.type
_entity_poly.pdbx_seq_one_letter_code
_entity_poly.pdbx_strand_id
1 'polypeptide(L)'
;MYFIITILITCLSGCKQTIHQDFITVRDWFTLISDNLNIKDNKNVQEQFLSLKNDEAYDIVVALNNWGVIEEIDTFKLDDYITKEYYCITIKRLIIDEYEPCAILHDKPDYVEIEEATAAIAFIKEKLNHKVFENYFEIDYKTNVIEVEGIVKDEKIITDKDVSQGDVIQYQSNDGYVLKEVVDVIDKKEYYELQLKDAVLEDVLKSMKLSGSFTLNLEDADIIDLHDVKETLNIQDLVEKNYISTQVNKVKEFVYKDFKVSYSIYKNKIHVYVSKKVNGNYNLFGELDVYDIQPNYEYKNLQNAYFRLDFKTLSSFGLNRSNYIDVYKHLHKDVSQFFTTITKSFQKDKEITDITIPILKLKVSLPNAPIADMYLTLNLHIYASGRVELTFDTNNRYGFEIKDGHFRFLNDFDGDLDFVLKASFNGYVGLQAALRVLGQPIMDIGLKAGIKGLIKSTIHIFDTNNQVSSEQSDLPMDYLDELSKKYSNIQICGDLSLHWLLNITVNSQNTLLGRFNLGKTFELLDDKHQIFKNKYTHLENWLFVPKCTVEHKTSFKPLEVPLLNANKILIDRYNYLIVKNKNVRIHIKGLPSNYQINDLLFESKDRKVADVDEKGLITGINKGSTMIIIKTKDQKYHTALSVLVQDEVSTSH
;
A
#
# COMPACT_ATOMS: atom_id res chain seq x y z
N MET A 1 -17.63 -0.22 -20.78
CA MET A 1 -17.43 -1.40 -21.66
C MET A 1 -16.95 -2.52 -20.76
N TYR A 2 -17.80 -3.50 -20.49
CA TYR A 2 -17.64 -4.55 -19.48
C TYR A 2 -16.33 -5.33 -19.67
N PHE A 3 -15.48 -5.40 -18.64
CA PHE A 3 -14.34 -6.31 -18.61
C PHE A 3 -14.69 -7.49 -17.70
N ILE A 4 -14.88 -8.64 -18.34
CA ILE A 4 -15.13 -9.94 -17.73
C ILE A 4 -13.84 -10.40 -17.04
N ILE A 5 -13.88 -10.58 -15.71
CA ILE A 5 -12.80 -11.15 -14.92
C ILE A 5 -12.76 -12.66 -15.22
N THR A 6 -11.69 -13.11 -15.88
CA THR A 6 -11.45 -14.54 -16.12
C THR A 6 -10.61 -15.08 -14.97
N ILE A 7 -11.19 -15.90 -14.09
CA ILE A 7 -10.45 -16.64 -13.05
C ILE A 7 -9.83 -17.88 -13.71
N LEU A 8 -8.49 -17.94 -13.70
CA LEU A 8 -7.72 -19.07 -14.23
C LEU A 8 -7.62 -20.17 -13.16
N ILE A 9 -8.38 -21.25 -13.31
CA ILE A 9 -8.20 -22.49 -12.55
C ILE A 9 -7.01 -23.24 -13.15
N THR A 10 -5.98 -23.52 -12.36
CA THR A 10 -4.83 -24.34 -12.77
C THR A 10 -5.13 -25.83 -12.51
N CYS A 11 -5.41 -26.58 -13.58
CA CYS A 11 -5.50 -28.05 -13.53
C CYS A 11 -4.17 -28.67 -13.99
N LEU A 12 -3.52 -29.42 -13.12
CA LEU A 12 -2.44 -30.34 -13.50
C LEU A 12 -3.00 -31.75 -13.75
N SER A 13 -2.82 -32.18 -15.02
CA SER A 13 -2.73 -33.56 -15.53
C SER A 13 -3.92 -34.53 -15.39
N GLY A 14 -4.46 -34.92 -16.56
CA GLY A 14 -5.15 -36.20 -16.74
C GLY A 14 -6.38 -36.12 -17.62
N CYS A 15 -6.22 -36.36 -18.92
CA CYS A 15 -7.32 -36.39 -19.88
C CYS A 15 -8.32 -37.53 -19.55
N LYS A 16 -9.48 -37.19 -19.01
CA LYS A 16 -10.75 -37.91 -19.12
C LYS A 16 -11.83 -36.85 -19.26
N GLN A 17 -12.68 -36.96 -20.28
CA GLN A 17 -13.85 -36.10 -20.48
C GLN A 17 -14.66 -36.02 -19.18
N THR A 18 -14.61 -34.88 -18.49
CA THR A 18 -15.41 -34.63 -17.30
C THR A 18 -16.67 -33.87 -17.71
N ILE A 19 -17.80 -34.47 -17.39
CA ILE A 19 -19.15 -33.91 -17.46
C ILE A 19 -19.15 -32.55 -16.74
N HIS A 20 -19.69 -31.52 -17.37
CA HIS A 20 -19.95 -30.23 -16.73
C HIS A 20 -20.76 -30.46 -15.44
N GLN A 21 -20.18 -30.16 -14.27
CA GLN A 21 -20.97 -30.03 -13.04
C GLN A 21 -21.56 -28.63 -13.04
N ASP A 22 -22.79 -28.49 -13.53
CA ASP A 22 -23.46 -27.19 -13.63
C ASP A 22 -24.02 -26.70 -12.28
N PHE A 23 -24.12 -27.59 -11.28
CA PHE A 23 -24.70 -27.30 -9.96
C PHE A 23 -23.64 -27.19 -8.85
N ILE A 24 -23.87 -26.26 -7.92
CA ILE A 24 -22.97 -26.00 -6.80
C ILE A 24 -23.21 -26.96 -5.63
N THR A 25 -22.13 -27.43 -5.02
CA THR A 25 -22.21 -28.25 -3.79
C THR A 25 -22.40 -27.38 -2.55
N VAL A 26 -22.83 -27.96 -1.44
CA VAL A 26 -22.88 -27.26 -0.14
C VAL A 26 -21.49 -26.73 0.25
N ARG A 27 -20.44 -27.53 0.04
CA ARG A 27 -19.04 -27.15 0.28
C ARG A 27 -18.64 -25.90 -0.51
N ASP A 28 -18.91 -25.90 -1.81
CA ASP A 28 -18.55 -24.79 -2.69
C ASP A 28 -19.35 -23.54 -2.33
N TRP A 29 -20.64 -23.69 -1.98
CA TRP A 29 -21.48 -22.58 -1.52
C TRP A 29 -20.96 -21.94 -0.22
N PHE A 30 -20.63 -22.77 0.78
CA PHE A 30 -20.07 -22.30 2.04
C PHE A 30 -18.73 -21.59 1.85
N THR A 31 -17.87 -22.13 0.99
CA THR A 31 -16.60 -21.51 0.61
C THR A 31 -16.83 -20.17 -0.06
N LEU A 32 -17.77 -20.10 -1.01
CA LEU A 32 -18.14 -18.88 -1.73
C LEU A 32 -18.61 -17.78 -0.76
N ILE A 33 -19.47 -18.11 0.22
CA ILE A 33 -19.91 -17.17 1.25
C ILE A 33 -18.73 -16.68 2.10
N SER A 34 -17.98 -17.62 2.69
CA SER A 34 -16.88 -17.32 3.61
C SER A 34 -15.84 -16.41 2.98
N ASP A 35 -15.41 -16.72 1.76
CA ASP A 35 -14.34 -16.00 1.08
C ASP A 35 -14.77 -14.62 0.56
N ASN A 36 -16.01 -14.48 0.08
CA ASN A 36 -16.48 -13.22 -0.47
C ASN A 36 -17.01 -12.23 0.58
N LEU A 37 -17.53 -12.73 1.71
CA LEU A 37 -18.14 -11.91 2.76
C LEU A 37 -17.27 -11.82 4.03
N ASN A 38 -16.05 -12.35 3.98
CA ASN A 38 -15.06 -12.30 5.08
C ASN A 38 -15.58 -12.90 6.41
N ILE A 39 -16.37 -13.97 6.34
CA ILE A 39 -16.88 -14.70 7.51
C ILE A 39 -15.89 -15.81 7.86
N LYS A 40 -14.91 -15.49 8.72
CA LYS A 40 -13.77 -16.39 9.02
C LYS A 40 -13.57 -16.67 10.51
N ASP A 41 -14.55 -16.35 11.37
CA ASP A 41 -14.39 -16.53 12.81
C ASP A 41 -14.71 -17.95 13.27
N ASN A 42 -13.70 -18.80 13.35
CA ASN A 42 -13.80 -20.18 13.81
C ASN A 42 -13.54 -20.35 15.32
N LYS A 43 -13.64 -19.27 16.13
CA LYS A 43 -13.44 -19.39 17.58
C LYS A 43 -14.51 -20.30 18.19
N ASN A 44 -14.06 -21.17 19.09
CA ASN A 44 -14.84 -22.19 19.80
C ASN A 44 -15.15 -23.43 18.94
N VAL A 45 -14.65 -24.57 19.41
CA VAL A 45 -14.97 -25.88 18.83
C VAL A 45 -16.46 -26.14 19.04
N GLN A 46 -17.19 -26.35 17.94
CA GLN A 46 -18.60 -26.71 17.98
C GLN A 46 -18.72 -28.24 18.04
N GLU A 47 -19.18 -28.80 19.16
CA GLU A 47 -19.24 -30.25 19.39
C GLU A 47 -20.01 -30.99 18.30
N GLN A 48 -21.06 -30.36 17.76
CA GLN A 48 -21.90 -30.92 16.69
C GLN A 48 -21.19 -31.11 15.34
N PHE A 49 -20.10 -30.38 15.08
CA PHE A 49 -19.34 -30.48 13.83
C PHE A 49 -18.03 -31.27 13.99
N LEU A 50 -17.79 -31.89 15.15
CA LEU A 50 -16.56 -32.66 15.40
C LEU A 50 -16.34 -33.81 14.41
N SER A 51 -17.40 -34.34 13.82
CA SER A 51 -17.31 -35.34 12.74
C SER A 51 -16.54 -34.82 11.52
N LEU A 52 -16.56 -33.50 11.30
CA LEU A 52 -15.87 -32.82 10.20
C LEU A 52 -14.48 -32.34 10.59
N LYS A 53 -13.99 -32.53 11.83
CA LYS A 53 -12.74 -31.92 12.33
C LYS A 53 -11.48 -32.17 11.45
N ASN A 54 -11.45 -33.26 10.69
CA ASN A 54 -10.36 -33.60 9.77
C ASN A 54 -10.64 -33.20 8.31
N ASP A 55 -11.80 -32.64 8.02
CA ASP A 55 -12.20 -32.12 6.71
C ASP A 55 -11.74 -30.66 6.57
N GLU A 56 -11.25 -30.29 5.39
CA GLU A 56 -10.76 -28.94 5.09
C GLU A 56 -11.84 -27.85 5.23
N ALA A 57 -13.13 -28.20 5.13
CA ALA A 57 -14.24 -27.26 5.29
C ALA A 57 -14.67 -27.04 6.76
N TYR A 58 -14.07 -27.75 7.72
CA TYR A 58 -14.46 -27.63 9.14
C TYR A 58 -14.44 -26.18 9.64
N ASP A 59 -13.35 -25.46 9.37
CA ASP A 59 -13.18 -24.08 9.82
C ASP A 59 -14.23 -23.15 9.19
N ILE A 60 -14.59 -23.40 7.93
CA ILE A 60 -15.62 -22.63 7.21
C ILE A 60 -16.99 -22.88 7.83
N VAL A 61 -17.34 -24.16 8.09
CA VAL A 61 -18.63 -24.53 8.70
C VAL A 61 -18.77 -23.90 10.08
N VAL A 62 -17.74 -24.00 10.92
CA VAL A 62 -17.74 -23.38 12.25
C VAL A 62 -17.87 -21.86 12.13
N ALA A 63 -17.17 -21.21 11.21
CA ALA A 63 -17.28 -19.77 11.00
C ALA A 63 -18.68 -19.32 10.55
N LEU A 64 -19.29 -20.04 9.62
CA LEU A 64 -20.64 -19.76 9.13
C LEU A 64 -21.71 -20.01 10.21
N ASN A 65 -21.52 -21.02 11.07
CA ASN A 65 -22.41 -21.26 12.20
C ASN A 65 -22.25 -20.20 13.29
N ASN A 66 -21.02 -19.87 13.66
CA ASN A 66 -20.74 -18.79 14.61
C ASN A 66 -21.28 -17.43 14.15
N TRP A 67 -21.40 -17.21 12.83
CA TRP A 67 -21.99 -16.01 12.26
C TRP A 67 -23.52 -16.09 12.14
N GLY A 68 -24.13 -17.26 12.27
CA GLY A 68 -25.58 -17.45 12.13
C GLY A 68 -26.07 -17.63 10.70
N VAL A 69 -25.18 -17.95 9.74
CA VAL A 69 -25.60 -18.41 8.39
C VAL A 69 -26.13 -19.85 8.46
N ILE A 70 -25.49 -20.68 9.28
CA ILE A 70 -25.87 -22.06 9.54
C ILE A 70 -26.37 -22.14 10.99
N GLU A 71 -27.50 -22.81 11.22
CA GLU A 71 -28.05 -23.05 12.55
C GLU A 71 -27.80 -24.50 13.00
N GLU A 72 -27.87 -24.76 14.31
CA GLU A 72 -27.66 -26.11 14.88
C GLU A 72 -28.63 -27.17 14.34
N ILE A 73 -29.84 -26.73 13.95
CA ILE A 73 -30.89 -27.60 13.42
C ILE A 73 -30.68 -27.96 11.95
N ASP A 74 -29.77 -27.28 11.25
CA ASP A 74 -29.56 -27.50 9.83
C ASP A 74 -28.89 -28.86 9.58
N THR A 75 -29.48 -29.67 8.70
CA THR A 75 -28.89 -30.94 8.26
C THR A 75 -28.36 -30.83 6.84
N PHE A 76 -27.06 -31.05 6.64
CA PHE A 76 -26.43 -30.99 5.32
C PHE A 76 -25.33 -32.05 5.16
N LYS A 77 -24.98 -32.35 3.91
CA LYS A 77 -23.75 -33.08 3.54
C LYS A 77 -22.95 -32.20 2.59
N LEU A 78 -21.66 -32.07 2.84
CA LEU A 78 -20.79 -31.12 2.14
C LEU A 78 -20.73 -31.36 0.63
N ASP A 79 -20.71 -32.62 0.22
CA ASP A 79 -20.52 -33.00 -1.19
C ASP A 79 -21.85 -33.21 -1.94
N ASP A 80 -22.99 -32.99 -1.28
CA ASP A 80 -24.31 -32.97 -1.93
C ASP A 80 -24.53 -31.60 -2.62
N TYR A 81 -25.34 -31.59 -3.68
CA TYR A 81 -25.77 -30.36 -4.34
C TYR A 81 -26.71 -29.55 -3.42
N ILE A 82 -26.52 -28.23 -3.38
CA ILE A 82 -27.36 -27.38 -2.54
C ILE A 82 -28.78 -27.30 -3.09
N THR A 83 -29.77 -27.52 -2.23
CA THR A 83 -31.17 -27.32 -2.60
C THR A 83 -31.51 -25.83 -2.66
N LYS A 84 -32.44 -25.42 -3.54
CA LYS A 84 -32.93 -24.04 -3.62
C LYS A 84 -33.50 -23.52 -2.30
N GLU A 85 -34.19 -24.36 -1.54
CA GLU A 85 -34.71 -23.99 -0.21
C GLU A 85 -33.58 -23.61 0.75
N TYR A 86 -32.58 -24.48 0.91
CA TYR A 86 -31.44 -24.23 1.80
C TYR A 86 -30.60 -23.03 1.34
N TYR A 87 -30.38 -22.89 0.03
CA TYR A 87 -29.76 -21.70 -0.58
C TYR A 87 -30.51 -20.41 -0.20
N CYS A 88 -31.83 -20.36 -0.36
CA CYS A 88 -32.65 -19.20 0.00
C CYS A 88 -32.59 -18.86 1.49
N ILE A 89 -32.62 -19.87 2.38
CA ILE A 89 -32.51 -19.69 3.82
C ILE A 89 -31.16 -19.05 4.18
N THR A 90 -30.06 -19.59 3.66
CA THR A 90 -28.72 -19.05 3.94
C THR A 90 -28.54 -17.61 3.44
N ILE A 91 -29.11 -17.25 2.27
CA ILE A 91 -29.10 -15.87 1.76
C ILE A 91 -29.89 -14.92 2.66
N LYS A 92 -31.08 -15.30 3.11
CA LYS A 92 -31.90 -14.47 4.00
C LYS A 92 -31.22 -14.23 5.35
N ARG A 93 -30.44 -15.19 5.84
CA ARG A 93 -29.59 -15.01 7.03
C ARG A 93 -28.46 -14.01 6.77
N LEU A 94 -27.95 -13.89 5.54
CA LEU A 94 -26.89 -12.93 5.16
C LEU A 94 -27.36 -11.47 5.00
N ILE A 95 -28.57 -11.22 4.49
CA ILE A 95 -29.12 -9.87 4.21
C ILE A 95 -30.64 -9.80 4.48
N ILE A 96 -31.15 -8.67 4.99
CA ILE A 96 -32.57 -8.48 5.36
C ILE A 96 -33.41 -7.86 4.22
N ASP A 97 -32.79 -7.12 3.29
CA ASP A 97 -33.51 -6.39 2.23
C ASP A 97 -34.12 -7.32 1.17
N GLU A 98 -35.09 -6.80 0.40
CA GLU A 98 -35.84 -7.45 -0.70
C GLU A 98 -34.95 -7.94 -1.85
N TYR A 99 -33.99 -8.81 -1.56
CA TYR A 99 -33.50 -9.74 -2.56
C TYR A 99 -34.57 -10.84 -2.63
N GLU A 100 -35.42 -10.77 -3.65
CA GLU A 100 -36.33 -11.86 -4.03
C GLU A 100 -35.71 -12.73 -5.15
N PRO A 101 -34.61 -13.47 -4.95
CA PRO A 101 -34.22 -14.49 -5.92
C PRO A 101 -35.18 -15.69 -5.85
N CYS A 102 -35.99 -15.78 -4.80
CA CYS A 102 -36.78 -16.96 -4.43
C CYS A 102 -38.28 -16.86 -4.78
N ALA A 103 -38.70 -15.84 -5.55
CA ALA A 103 -40.09 -15.76 -6.00
C ALA A 103 -40.37 -16.86 -7.05
N ILE A 104 -41.28 -17.78 -6.69
CA ILE A 104 -41.86 -18.89 -7.47
C ILE A 104 -41.10 -20.24 -7.36
N LEU A 105 -41.43 -21.01 -6.32
CA LEU A 105 -41.14 -22.45 -6.22
C LEU A 105 -42.38 -23.25 -6.63
N HIS A 106 -42.60 -23.49 -7.92
CA HIS A 106 -43.58 -24.51 -8.32
C HIS A 106 -43.22 -25.41 -9.50
N ASP A 107 -42.10 -25.25 -10.22
CA ASP A 107 -41.84 -26.16 -11.37
C ASP A 107 -40.39 -26.17 -11.91
N LYS A 108 -39.35 -26.07 -11.06
CA LYS A 108 -37.93 -26.09 -11.50
C LYS A 108 -37.08 -27.03 -10.64
N PRO A 109 -35.96 -27.57 -11.15
CA PRO A 109 -35.13 -28.54 -10.43
C PRO A 109 -34.69 -28.02 -9.05
N ASP A 110 -34.56 -28.95 -8.12
CA ASP A 110 -34.31 -28.68 -6.69
C ASP A 110 -32.95 -28.05 -6.39
N TYR A 111 -32.00 -28.02 -7.35
CA TYR A 111 -30.60 -27.61 -7.14
C TYR A 111 -30.22 -26.28 -7.81
N VAL A 112 -29.15 -25.64 -7.32
CA VAL A 112 -28.69 -24.29 -7.73
C VAL A 112 -27.49 -24.37 -8.66
N GLU A 113 -27.52 -23.59 -9.75
CA GLU A 113 -26.41 -23.52 -10.71
C GLU A 113 -25.24 -22.70 -10.15
N ILE A 114 -24.00 -23.03 -10.55
CA ILE A 114 -22.79 -22.32 -10.08
C ILE A 114 -22.83 -20.83 -10.48
N GLU A 115 -23.31 -20.52 -11.69
CA GLU A 115 -23.42 -19.14 -12.18
C GLU A 115 -24.45 -18.33 -11.35
N GLU A 116 -25.59 -18.94 -11.02
CA GLU A 116 -26.62 -18.33 -10.17
C GLU A 116 -26.08 -18.01 -8.78
N ALA A 117 -25.43 -18.99 -8.13
CA ALA A 117 -24.84 -18.81 -6.80
C ALA A 117 -23.73 -17.75 -6.79
N THR A 118 -22.88 -17.75 -7.81
CA THR A 118 -21.78 -16.77 -7.96
C THR A 118 -22.33 -15.36 -8.17
N ALA A 119 -23.36 -15.19 -9.00
CA ALA A 119 -24.00 -13.91 -9.24
C ALA A 119 -24.68 -13.36 -7.97
N ALA A 120 -25.33 -14.22 -7.18
CA ALA A 120 -25.98 -13.82 -5.94
C ALA A 120 -24.97 -13.32 -4.89
N ILE A 121 -23.86 -14.03 -4.68
CA ILE A 121 -22.82 -13.60 -3.74
C ILE A 121 -22.15 -12.31 -4.21
N ALA A 122 -21.87 -12.17 -5.51
CA ALA A 122 -21.35 -10.93 -6.07
C ALA A 122 -22.32 -9.76 -5.83
N PHE A 123 -23.62 -9.96 -6.03
CA PHE A 123 -24.65 -8.96 -5.76
C PHE A 123 -24.72 -8.59 -4.27
N ILE A 124 -24.70 -9.58 -3.37
CA ILE A 124 -24.71 -9.35 -1.91
C ILE A 124 -23.48 -8.55 -1.50
N LYS A 125 -22.29 -8.94 -1.95
CA LYS A 125 -21.04 -8.22 -1.67
C LYS A 125 -21.11 -6.77 -2.16
N GLU A 126 -21.58 -6.57 -3.39
CA GLU A 126 -21.74 -5.24 -3.98
C GLU A 126 -22.69 -4.37 -3.15
N LYS A 127 -23.85 -4.90 -2.77
CA LYS A 127 -24.83 -4.19 -1.93
C LYS A 127 -24.24 -3.80 -0.58
N LEU A 128 -23.53 -4.71 0.08
CA LEU A 128 -22.89 -4.44 1.37
C LEU A 128 -21.82 -3.37 1.26
N ASN A 129 -20.96 -3.47 0.24
CA ASN A 129 -19.88 -2.51 0.00
C ASN A 129 -20.39 -1.13 -0.44
N HIS A 130 -21.64 -1.01 -0.90
CA HIS A 130 -22.22 0.24 -1.39
C HIS A 130 -23.47 0.71 -0.62
N LYS A 131 -23.70 0.24 0.62
CA LYS A 131 -24.77 0.79 1.47
C LYS A 131 -24.60 2.30 1.66
N VAL A 132 -25.72 3.02 1.55
CA VAL A 132 -25.84 4.45 1.78
C VAL A 132 -27.02 4.65 2.74
N PHE A 133 -26.91 5.60 3.64
CA PHE A 133 -27.90 5.86 4.68
C PHE A 133 -28.39 7.30 4.61
N GLU A 134 -29.68 7.49 4.87
CA GLU A 134 -30.21 8.82 5.17
C GLU A 134 -29.68 9.31 6.52
N ASN A 135 -29.55 10.63 6.64
CA ASN A 135 -29.10 11.25 7.88
C ASN A 135 -30.21 11.16 8.93
N TYR A 136 -29.93 10.44 10.02
CA TYR A 136 -30.86 10.25 11.12
C TYR A 136 -30.11 10.24 12.45
N PHE A 137 -30.68 10.92 13.45
CA PHE A 137 -30.13 10.96 14.79
C PHE A 137 -31.25 11.00 15.83
N GLU A 138 -31.20 10.06 16.78
CA GLU A 138 -32.13 9.95 17.91
C GLU A 138 -31.34 9.45 19.13
N ILE A 139 -31.54 10.06 20.29
CA ILE A 139 -30.87 9.70 21.54
C ILE A 139 -31.86 9.81 22.70
N ASP A 140 -31.92 8.77 23.53
CA ASP A 140 -32.70 8.71 24.75
C ASP A 140 -31.80 8.41 25.94
N TYR A 141 -32.00 9.11 27.04
CA TYR A 141 -31.24 8.93 28.27
C TYR A 141 -32.02 8.10 29.30
N LYS A 142 -31.29 7.32 30.10
CA LYS A 142 -31.80 6.62 31.29
C LYS A 142 -32.02 7.59 32.45
N THR A 143 -31.13 8.57 32.56
CA THR A 143 -31.12 9.60 33.61
C THR A 143 -31.42 10.96 33.01
N ASN A 144 -31.83 11.91 33.85
CA ASN A 144 -31.91 13.30 33.41
C ASN A 144 -30.49 13.80 33.11
N VAL A 145 -30.26 14.32 31.90
CA VAL A 145 -29.00 14.94 31.51
C VAL A 145 -29.22 16.45 31.49
N ILE A 146 -28.47 17.17 32.33
CA ILE A 146 -28.61 18.62 32.47
C ILE A 146 -27.66 19.28 31.47
N GLU A 147 -28.21 19.97 30.49
CA GLU A 147 -27.40 20.77 29.57
C GLU A 147 -26.89 22.02 30.30
N VAL A 148 -25.59 22.24 30.30
CA VAL A 148 -24.94 23.37 31.00
C VAL A 148 -24.20 24.23 29.98
N GLU A 149 -24.47 25.52 30.00
CA GLU A 149 -23.66 26.54 29.33
C GLU A 149 -22.72 27.11 30.41
N GLY A 150 -21.44 26.78 30.36
CA GLY A 150 -20.50 27.17 31.41
C GLY A 150 -19.11 27.50 30.87
N ILE A 151 -18.47 28.47 31.51
CA ILE A 151 -17.08 28.85 31.20
C ILE A 151 -16.17 27.83 31.89
N VAL A 152 -15.34 27.15 31.12
CA VAL A 152 -14.29 26.26 31.65
C VAL A 152 -13.12 27.11 32.13
N LYS A 153 -12.80 27.03 33.43
CA LYS A 153 -11.64 27.69 34.03
C LYS A 153 -10.94 26.73 34.99
N ASP A 154 -9.66 26.44 34.74
CA ASP A 154 -8.84 25.54 35.58
C ASP A 154 -9.51 24.17 35.86
N GLU A 155 -10.03 23.52 34.81
CA GLU A 155 -10.80 22.24 34.86
C GLU A 155 -12.13 22.27 35.63
N LYS A 156 -12.56 23.44 36.09
CA LYS A 156 -13.87 23.64 36.71
C LYS A 156 -14.85 24.27 35.73
N ILE A 157 -16.12 23.86 35.82
CA ILE A 157 -17.21 24.51 35.09
C ILE A 157 -17.93 25.46 36.03
N ILE A 158 -18.10 26.69 35.58
CA ILE A 158 -18.92 27.69 36.25
C ILE A 158 -20.29 27.71 35.59
N THR A 159 -21.35 27.50 36.37
CA THR A 159 -22.74 27.55 35.88
C THR A 159 -23.68 28.19 36.89
N ASP A 160 -24.76 28.80 36.40
CA ASP A 160 -25.89 29.30 37.17
C ASP A 160 -27.02 28.27 37.31
N LYS A 161 -26.90 27.11 36.64
CA LYS A 161 -27.90 26.03 36.74
C LYS A 161 -27.77 25.28 38.05
N ASP A 162 -28.92 24.97 38.64
CA ASP A 162 -29.01 24.16 39.85
C ASP A 162 -28.62 22.70 39.54
N VAL A 163 -27.50 22.27 40.12
CA VAL A 163 -26.90 20.95 39.90
C VAL A 163 -26.43 20.38 41.22
N SER A 164 -26.56 19.07 41.37
CA SER A 164 -26.20 18.31 42.57
C SER A 164 -25.09 17.29 42.29
N GLN A 165 -24.39 16.89 43.34
CA GLN A 165 -23.45 15.79 43.27
C GLN A 165 -24.17 14.51 42.76
N GLY A 166 -23.55 13.84 41.78
CA GLY A 166 -24.11 12.66 41.11
C GLY A 166 -24.93 12.98 39.85
N ASP A 167 -25.26 14.24 39.58
CA ASP A 167 -25.93 14.62 38.34
C ASP A 167 -25.02 14.40 37.14
N VAL A 168 -25.64 14.07 36.00
CA VAL A 168 -24.96 13.96 34.72
C VAL A 168 -25.22 15.22 33.92
N ILE A 169 -24.15 15.86 33.46
CA ILE A 169 -24.23 17.09 32.68
C ILE A 169 -23.66 16.90 31.28
N GLN A 170 -24.26 17.63 30.33
CA GLN A 170 -23.75 17.81 28.98
C GLN A 170 -23.36 19.27 28.80
N TYR A 171 -22.16 19.54 28.30
CA TYR A 171 -21.75 20.90 27.96
C TYR A 171 -20.90 20.92 26.69
N GLN A 172 -20.84 22.09 26.05
CA GLN A 172 -20.01 22.31 24.86
C GLN A 172 -18.58 22.70 25.28
N SER A 173 -17.63 21.81 25.04
CA SER A 173 -16.20 22.11 25.16
C SER A 173 -15.63 22.62 23.83
N ASN A 174 -14.36 23.03 23.83
CA ASN A 174 -13.63 23.34 22.58
C ASN A 174 -13.62 22.13 21.62
N ASP A 175 -13.63 20.91 22.15
CA ASP A 175 -13.57 19.67 21.37
C ASP A 175 -14.96 19.15 20.98
N GLY A 176 -16.04 19.87 21.29
CA GLY A 176 -17.43 19.47 21.03
C GLY A 176 -18.22 19.22 22.31
N TYR A 177 -19.44 18.69 22.16
CA TYR A 177 -20.26 18.32 23.31
C TYR A 177 -19.65 17.13 24.04
N VAL A 178 -19.58 17.22 25.37
CA VAL A 178 -19.04 16.17 26.23
C VAL A 178 -19.99 15.86 27.38
N LEU A 179 -19.95 14.62 27.84
CA LEU A 179 -20.74 14.13 28.97
C LEU A 179 -19.85 13.95 30.21
N LYS A 180 -20.27 14.50 31.35
CA LYS A 180 -19.54 14.40 32.62
C LYS A 180 -20.50 14.11 33.78
N GLU A 181 -19.97 13.50 34.84
CA GLU A 181 -20.66 13.33 36.11
C GLU A 181 -20.12 14.34 37.13
N VAL A 182 -21.03 14.98 37.87
CA VAL A 182 -20.71 15.95 38.92
C VAL A 182 -20.22 15.22 40.17
N VAL A 183 -18.95 15.43 40.51
CA VAL A 183 -18.29 14.82 41.68
C VAL A 183 -18.45 15.70 42.92
N ASP A 184 -18.41 17.01 42.75
CA ASP A 184 -18.56 17.99 43.84
C ASP A 184 -19.11 19.32 43.30
N VAL A 185 -19.81 20.06 44.17
CA VAL A 185 -20.44 21.35 43.86
C VAL A 185 -20.06 22.39 44.91
N ILE A 186 -19.39 23.46 44.47
CA ILE A 186 -19.03 24.57 45.34
C ILE A 186 -19.94 25.75 45.03
N ASP A 187 -20.90 26.02 45.92
CA ASP A 187 -21.81 27.16 45.84
C ASP A 187 -21.07 28.49 46.16
N LYS A 188 -21.06 29.42 45.19
CA LYS A 188 -20.50 30.77 45.31
C LYS A 188 -21.58 31.86 45.37
N LYS A 189 -22.83 31.51 45.68
CA LYS A 189 -24.05 32.33 45.71
C LYS A 189 -24.58 32.81 44.36
N GLU A 190 -23.69 33.30 43.49
CA GLU A 190 -24.06 33.79 42.14
C GLU A 190 -23.86 32.74 41.05
N TYR A 191 -23.08 31.70 41.36
CA TYR A 191 -22.79 30.58 40.46
C TYR A 191 -22.30 29.37 41.27
N TYR A 192 -22.28 28.21 40.63
CA TYR A 192 -21.69 26.98 41.11
C TYR A 192 -20.35 26.72 40.40
N GLU A 193 -19.31 26.34 41.15
CA GLU A 193 -18.13 25.70 40.57
C GLU A 193 -18.28 24.19 40.68
N LEU A 194 -18.19 23.49 39.54
CA LEU A 194 -18.35 22.04 39.47
C LEU A 194 -17.01 21.34 39.35
N GLN A 195 -16.81 20.28 40.12
CA GLN A 195 -15.77 19.31 39.90
C GLN A 195 -16.35 18.09 39.17
N LEU A 196 -15.69 17.65 38.10
CA LEU A 196 -16.25 16.70 37.16
C LEU A 196 -15.34 15.48 36.96
N LYS A 197 -15.94 14.35 36.59
CA LYS A 197 -15.24 13.19 36.03
C LYS A 197 -15.93 12.74 34.74
N ASP A 198 -15.26 11.88 33.97
CA ASP A 198 -15.88 11.28 32.78
C ASP A 198 -17.08 10.42 33.17
N ALA A 199 -18.23 10.68 32.54
CA ALA A 199 -19.40 9.82 32.63
C ALA A 199 -19.26 8.68 31.61
N VAL A 200 -19.69 7.47 31.99
CA VAL A 200 -19.71 6.31 31.08
C VAL A 200 -20.97 6.37 30.23
N LEU A 201 -20.82 6.39 28.90
CA LEU A 201 -21.95 6.55 27.97
C LEU A 201 -23.03 5.46 28.17
N GLU A 202 -22.61 4.23 28.47
CA GLU A 202 -23.46 3.07 28.70
C GLU A 202 -24.40 3.20 29.90
N ASP A 203 -23.93 3.89 30.95
CA ASP A 203 -24.69 4.09 32.18
C ASP A 203 -25.78 5.14 31.99
N VAL A 204 -25.55 6.08 31.06
CA VAL A 204 -26.43 7.22 30.79
C VAL A 204 -27.40 6.95 29.64
N LEU A 205 -26.99 6.23 28.59
CA LEU A 205 -27.83 5.98 27.41
C LEU A 205 -28.88 4.88 27.63
N LYS A 206 -30.11 5.16 27.20
CA LYS A 206 -31.19 4.18 27.04
C LYS A 206 -31.21 3.62 25.61
N SER A 207 -31.24 4.51 24.63
CA SER A 207 -31.19 4.18 23.20
C SER A 207 -30.44 5.26 22.43
N MET A 208 -29.79 4.87 21.35
CA MET A 208 -29.18 5.80 20.41
C MET A 208 -29.24 5.20 19.03
N LYS A 209 -29.74 5.97 18.07
CA LYS A 209 -29.71 5.65 16.65
C LYS A 209 -29.02 6.79 15.91
N LEU A 210 -28.06 6.44 15.07
CA LEU A 210 -27.25 7.40 14.33
C LEU A 210 -26.93 6.81 12.97
N SER A 211 -27.35 7.45 11.88
CA SER A 211 -26.98 7.03 10.53
C SER A 211 -26.72 8.22 9.63
N GLY A 212 -25.91 8.00 8.60
CA GLY A 212 -25.66 9.01 7.59
C GLY A 212 -24.65 8.57 6.56
N SER A 213 -24.63 9.29 5.45
CA SER A 213 -23.67 9.11 4.37
C SER A 213 -23.42 10.46 3.72
N PHE A 214 -22.16 10.86 3.63
CA PHE A 214 -21.79 12.17 3.09
C PHE A 214 -20.38 12.16 2.51
N THR A 215 -20.12 13.09 1.60
CA THR A 215 -18.76 13.41 1.17
C THR A 215 -18.20 14.46 2.10
N LEU A 216 -17.02 14.19 2.64
CA LEU A 216 -16.40 15.05 3.63
C LEU A 216 -15.93 16.37 2.98
N ASN A 217 -16.45 17.50 3.46
CA ASN A 217 -15.88 18.80 3.13
C ASN A 217 -14.79 19.14 4.17
N LEU A 218 -13.53 19.01 3.75
CA LEU A 218 -12.38 19.22 4.62
C LEU A 218 -12.13 20.70 4.94
N GLU A 219 -12.68 21.65 4.17
CA GLU A 219 -12.56 23.09 4.45
C GLU A 219 -13.36 23.49 5.70
N ASP A 220 -14.42 22.75 6.01
CA ASP A 220 -15.26 22.98 7.20
C ASP A 220 -14.75 22.20 8.42
N ALA A 221 -13.65 21.45 8.29
CA ALA A 221 -13.12 20.60 9.34
C ALA A 221 -12.27 21.41 10.35
N ASP A 222 -12.47 21.14 11.64
CA ASP A 222 -11.64 21.67 12.71
C ASP A 222 -10.29 20.92 12.73
N ILE A 223 -9.21 21.63 12.44
CA ILE A 223 -7.85 21.06 12.47
C ILE A 223 -7.33 21.07 13.91
N ILE A 224 -7.06 19.90 14.46
CA ILE A 224 -6.42 19.71 15.75
C ILE A 224 -4.92 19.50 15.49
N ASP A 225 -4.14 20.58 15.64
CA ASP A 225 -2.69 20.54 15.45
C ASP A 225 -2.03 19.64 16.50
N LEU A 226 -1.29 18.62 16.04
CA LEU A 226 -0.61 17.65 16.92
C LEU A 226 0.79 18.12 17.36
N HIS A 227 1.28 19.21 16.77
CA HIS A 227 2.63 19.75 16.95
C HIS A 227 2.59 21.29 16.94
N ASP A 228 3.70 21.93 17.29
CA ASP A 228 3.86 23.39 17.13
C ASP A 228 3.97 23.77 15.65
N VAL A 229 2.84 24.16 15.05
CA VAL A 229 2.71 24.43 13.61
C VAL A 229 2.97 25.91 13.28
N LYS A 230 3.71 26.15 12.21
CA LYS A 230 3.83 27.45 11.54
C LYS A 230 2.91 27.47 10.33
N GLU A 231 2.17 28.56 10.16
CA GLU A 231 1.26 28.73 9.04
C GLU A 231 1.83 29.73 8.03
N THR A 232 1.87 29.33 6.75
CA THR A 232 2.38 30.16 5.65
C THR A 232 1.42 30.13 4.47
N LEU A 233 1.46 31.18 3.63
CA LEU A 233 0.64 31.29 2.43
C LEU A 233 1.38 30.63 1.25
N ASN A 234 0.73 29.70 0.54
CA ASN A 234 1.33 29.10 -0.66
C ASN A 234 1.19 30.06 -1.86
N ILE A 235 2.29 30.71 -2.25
CA ILE A 235 2.32 31.60 -3.42
C ILE A 235 2.50 30.81 -4.74
N GLN A 236 3.02 29.58 -4.68
CA GLN A 236 3.36 28.79 -5.88
C GLN A 236 2.11 28.18 -6.55
N ASP A 237 1.13 27.74 -5.76
CA ASP A 237 -0.18 27.26 -6.26
C ASP A 237 -0.99 28.36 -6.97
N LEU A 238 -0.80 29.64 -6.60
CA LEU A 238 -1.46 30.79 -7.23
C LEU A 238 -0.97 31.08 -8.65
N VAL A 239 0.24 30.60 -9.02
CA VAL A 239 0.90 30.93 -10.28
C VAL A 239 0.78 29.80 -11.31
N GLU A 240 0.75 28.53 -10.89
CA GLU A 240 0.71 27.39 -11.82
C GLU A 240 -0.69 27.02 -12.33
N LYS A 241 -1.76 27.47 -11.67
CA LYS A 241 -3.15 27.20 -12.07
C LYS A 241 -3.91 28.52 -12.15
N ASN A 242 -4.16 29.00 -13.37
CA ASN A 242 -5.02 30.17 -13.68
C ASN A 242 -6.49 29.98 -13.22
N TYR A 243 -6.72 29.81 -11.92
CA TYR A 243 -8.03 29.75 -11.30
C TYR A 243 -8.17 30.93 -10.34
N ILE A 244 -9.05 31.85 -10.72
CA ILE A 244 -9.64 32.83 -9.80
C ILE A 244 -10.66 32.04 -8.96
N SER A 245 -10.19 31.40 -7.88
CA SER A 245 -11.06 31.00 -6.76
C SER A 245 -10.46 31.51 -5.47
N THR A 246 -11.23 32.34 -4.78
CA THR A 246 -10.83 33.28 -3.72
C THR A 246 -10.63 32.65 -2.33
N GLN A 247 -9.95 31.51 -2.22
CA GLN A 247 -9.47 31.04 -0.92
C GLN A 247 -8.01 30.64 -1.02
N VAL A 248 -7.15 31.37 -0.31
CA VAL A 248 -5.72 31.08 -0.26
C VAL A 248 -5.55 29.89 0.67
N ASN A 249 -5.13 28.75 0.12
CA ASN A 249 -4.85 27.56 0.91
C ASN A 249 -3.61 27.81 1.78
N LYS A 250 -3.81 27.76 3.10
CA LYS A 250 -2.75 27.91 4.09
C LYS A 250 -1.97 26.59 4.18
N VAL A 251 -0.66 26.68 4.01
CA VAL A 251 0.27 25.56 4.23
C VAL A 251 0.68 25.59 5.70
N LYS A 252 0.47 24.47 6.37
CA LYS A 252 0.90 24.26 7.75
C LYS A 252 2.18 23.45 7.76
N GLU A 253 3.18 23.93 8.49
CA GLU A 253 4.50 23.31 8.56
C GLU A 253 4.93 23.06 10.00
N PHE A 254 5.56 21.92 10.25
CA PHE A 254 6.21 21.62 11.53
C PHE A 254 7.47 20.77 11.31
N VAL A 255 8.26 20.64 12.37
CA VAL A 255 9.44 19.76 12.39
C VAL A 255 9.23 18.65 13.40
N TYR A 256 9.35 17.40 12.98
CA TYR A 256 9.24 16.23 13.85
C TYR A 256 10.47 15.35 13.69
N LYS A 257 11.32 15.23 14.73
CA LYS A 257 12.54 14.40 14.71
C LYS A 257 13.43 14.62 13.46
N ASP A 258 13.65 15.88 13.12
CA ASP A 258 14.39 16.38 11.94
C ASP A 258 13.70 16.25 10.59
N PHE A 259 12.47 15.73 10.55
CA PHE A 259 11.63 15.74 9.36
C PHE A 259 10.91 17.07 9.27
N LYS A 260 11.04 17.73 8.13
CA LYS A 260 10.17 18.85 7.76
C LYS A 260 8.90 18.26 7.20
N VAL A 261 7.78 18.60 7.81
CA VAL A 261 6.46 18.19 7.38
C VAL A 261 5.70 19.43 6.99
N SER A 262 5.10 19.41 5.81
CA SER A 262 4.10 20.38 5.38
C SER A 262 2.83 19.67 4.98
N TYR A 263 1.69 20.29 5.23
CA TYR A 263 0.41 19.80 4.75
C TYR A 263 -0.53 20.95 4.37
N SER A 264 -1.40 20.66 3.42
CA SER A 264 -2.43 21.56 2.90
C SER A 264 -3.75 20.84 2.86
N ILE A 265 -4.81 21.55 3.27
CA ILE A 265 -6.18 21.04 3.21
C ILE A 265 -6.93 21.82 2.14
N TYR A 266 -7.52 21.07 1.21
CA TYR A 266 -8.43 21.54 0.18
C TYR A 266 -9.79 20.90 0.43
N LYS A 267 -10.87 21.46 -0.14
CA LYS A 267 -12.24 20.94 -0.03
C LYS A 267 -12.38 19.41 0.06
N ASN A 268 -11.76 18.67 -0.87
CA ASN A 268 -11.87 17.21 -0.95
C ASN A 268 -10.50 16.50 -0.91
N LYS A 269 -9.41 17.18 -0.53
CA LYS A 269 -8.06 16.62 -0.56
C LYS A 269 -7.21 17.09 0.62
N ILE A 270 -6.49 16.17 1.22
CA ILE A 270 -5.38 16.43 2.14
C ILE A 270 -4.10 16.14 1.37
N HIS A 271 -3.26 17.16 1.21
CA HIS A 271 -1.93 17.01 0.63
C HIS A 271 -0.88 17.08 1.75
N VAL A 272 0.07 16.16 1.76
CA VAL A 272 1.13 16.07 2.75
C VAL A 272 2.45 15.90 2.03
N TYR A 273 3.45 16.67 2.45
CA TYR A 273 4.82 16.53 2.01
C TYR A 273 5.74 16.42 3.22
N VAL A 274 6.59 15.41 3.22
CA VAL A 274 7.58 15.14 4.26
C VAL A 274 8.94 15.12 3.60
N SER A 275 9.93 15.78 4.20
CA SER A 275 11.31 15.68 3.75
C SER A 275 12.30 15.68 4.91
N LYS A 276 13.40 14.96 4.74
CA LYS A 276 14.55 15.00 5.65
C LYS A 276 15.84 14.96 4.85
N LYS A 277 16.77 15.84 5.20
CA LYS A 277 18.15 15.75 4.73
C LYS A 277 18.92 14.83 5.68
N VAL A 278 19.42 13.71 5.16
CA VAL A 278 20.22 12.74 5.91
C VAL A 278 21.69 12.94 5.53
N ASN A 279 22.52 13.33 6.52
CA ASN A 279 23.98 13.51 6.41
C ASN A 279 24.48 14.31 5.19
N GLY A 280 23.70 15.29 4.71
CA GLY A 280 24.05 16.19 3.60
C GLY A 280 24.03 15.60 2.19
N ASN A 281 24.01 14.26 2.06
CA ASN A 281 24.09 13.54 0.79
C ASN A 281 22.82 12.77 0.40
N TYR A 282 21.86 12.66 1.32
CA TYR A 282 20.61 11.95 1.12
C TYR A 282 19.43 12.89 1.32
N ASN A 283 18.48 12.84 0.39
CA ASN A 283 17.18 13.48 0.54
C ASN A 283 16.12 12.38 0.61
N LEU A 284 15.56 12.20 1.78
CA LEU A 284 14.32 11.44 1.95
C LEU A 284 13.16 12.39 1.68
N PHE A 285 12.18 11.94 0.91
CA PHE A 285 10.89 12.59 0.78
C PHE A 285 9.75 11.58 0.80
N GLY A 286 8.58 12.05 1.22
CA GLY A 286 7.31 11.35 1.12
C GLY A 286 6.25 12.36 0.76
N GLU A 287 5.45 12.07 -0.24
CA GLU A 287 4.31 12.87 -0.68
C GLU A 287 3.06 12.00 -0.61
N LEU A 288 1.97 12.55 -0.09
CA LEU A 288 0.72 11.83 0.11
C LEU A 288 -0.45 12.77 -0.18
N ASP A 289 -1.29 12.37 -1.11
CA ASP A 289 -2.63 12.90 -1.30
C ASP A 289 -3.65 11.89 -0.78
N VAL A 290 -4.56 12.33 0.10
CA VAL A 290 -5.75 11.58 0.52
C VAL A 290 -6.97 12.38 0.08
N TYR A 291 -7.86 11.79 -0.72
CA TYR A 291 -8.99 12.53 -1.30
C TYR A 291 -10.24 11.65 -1.47
N ASP A 292 -11.36 12.30 -1.82
CA ASP A 292 -12.68 11.67 -1.99
C ASP A 292 -13.12 10.87 -0.75
N ILE A 293 -12.89 11.40 0.45
CA ILE A 293 -13.22 10.73 1.72
C ILE A 293 -14.75 10.74 1.91
N GLN A 294 -15.35 9.55 2.00
CA GLN A 294 -16.79 9.35 2.17
C GLN A 294 -17.09 8.38 3.32
N PRO A 295 -17.48 8.89 4.49
CA PRO A 295 -17.96 8.06 5.58
C PRO A 295 -19.42 7.64 5.39
N ASN A 296 -19.70 6.38 5.68
CA ASN A 296 -21.04 5.78 5.64
C ASN A 296 -21.24 4.99 6.92
N TYR A 297 -22.23 5.36 7.73
CA TYR A 297 -22.38 4.78 9.07
C TYR A 297 -23.85 4.58 9.43
N GLU A 298 -24.08 3.57 10.26
CA GLU A 298 -25.33 3.32 10.96
C GLU A 298 -24.99 2.69 12.32
N TYR A 299 -25.57 3.20 13.39
CA TYR A 299 -25.58 2.58 14.70
C TYR A 299 -27.02 2.51 15.13
N LYS A 300 -27.54 1.30 15.37
CA LYS A 300 -28.88 1.07 15.93
C LYS A 300 -28.80 0.62 17.38
N ASN A 301 -27.84 -0.25 17.68
CA ASN A 301 -27.54 -0.79 19.01
C ASN A 301 -26.25 -1.65 18.91
N LEU A 302 -25.82 -2.25 20.03
CA LEU A 302 -24.64 -3.13 20.07
C LEU A 302 -24.72 -4.34 19.14
N GLN A 303 -25.93 -4.80 18.78
CA GLN A 303 -26.13 -5.94 17.90
C GLN A 303 -26.17 -5.53 16.42
N ASN A 304 -26.39 -4.23 16.13
CA ASN A 304 -26.62 -3.74 14.78
C ASN A 304 -25.88 -2.41 14.56
N ALA A 305 -24.74 -2.49 13.89
CA ALA A 305 -23.90 -1.35 13.57
C ALA A 305 -23.19 -1.57 12.23
N TYR A 306 -22.92 -0.48 11.52
CA TYR A 306 -22.24 -0.45 10.24
C TYR A 306 -21.36 0.78 10.20
N PHE A 307 -20.11 0.63 9.76
CA PHE A 307 -19.27 1.76 9.45
C PHE A 307 -18.36 1.41 8.27
N ARG A 308 -18.32 2.28 7.27
CA ARG A 308 -17.45 2.18 6.09
C ARG A 308 -16.84 3.53 5.79
N LEU A 309 -15.58 3.51 5.37
CA LEU A 309 -14.85 4.66 4.85
C LEU A 309 -14.38 4.34 3.43
N ASP A 310 -14.81 5.15 2.48
CA ASP A 310 -14.29 5.16 1.10
C ASP A 310 -13.33 6.34 0.95
N PHE A 311 -12.18 6.14 0.31
CA PHE A 311 -11.23 7.21 0.01
C PHE A 311 -10.20 6.74 -1.01
N LYS A 312 -9.49 7.68 -1.61
CA LYS A 312 -8.38 7.42 -2.53
C LYS A 312 -7.08 7.95 -1.97
N THR A 313 -5.98 7.30 -2.32
CA THR A 313 -4.65 7.81 -1.99
C THR A 313 -3.73 7.76 -3.19
N LEU A 314 -3.00 8.85 -3.39
CA LEU A 314 -1.81 8.86 -4.24
C LEU A 314 -0.60 9.13 -3.36
N SER A 315 0.35 8.21 -3.32
CA SER A 315 1.52 8.36 -2.46
C SER A 315 2.80 8.14 -3.24
N SER A 316 3.79 9.00 -3.00
CA SER A 316 5.13 8.90 -3.56
C SER A 316 6.16 8.89 -2.44
N PHE A 317 7.06 7.92 -2.43
CA PHE A 317 8.14 7.84 -1.43
C PHE A 317 9.47 7.73 -2.14
N GLY A 318 10.44 8.52 -1.69
CA GLY A 318 11.76 8.51 -2.28
C GLY A 318 12.87 8.69 -1.27
N LEU A 319 13.95 7.94 -1.46
CA LEU A 319 15.24 8.19 -0.85
C LEU A 319 16.28 8.26 -1.97
N ASN A 320 16.83 9.44 -2.21
CA ASN A 320 17.86 9.61 -3.24
C ASN A 320 19.19 10.04 -2.60
N ARG A 321 20.29 9.38 -3.00
CA ARG A 321 21.67 9.69 -2.60
C ARG A 321 22.39 10.37 -3.75
N SER A 322 22.92 11.55 -3.51
CA SER A 322 23.55 12.39 -4.54
C SER A 322 24.96 11.92 -4.93
N ASN A 323 25.76 11.33 -4.02
CA ASN A 323 27.12 10.85 -4.32
C ASN A 323 27.68 9.90 -3.23
N TYR A 324 28.45 8.88 -3.64
CA TYR A 324 29.20 7.95 -2.76
C TYR A 324 30.66 8.36 -2.53
N ILE A 325 30.99 9.61 -2.89
CA ILE A 325 32.37 10.09 -3.08
C ILE A 325 33.24 9.97 -1.81
N ASP A 326 32.67 10.11 -0.61
CA ASP A 326 33.45 10.09 0.63
C ASP A 326 33.92 8.69 1.07
N VAL A 327 33.19 7.62 0.72
CA VAL A 327 33.59 6.24 1.08
C VAL A 327 34.84 5.81 0.30
N TYR A 328 35.05 6.35 -0.90
CA TYR A 328 36.21 6.03 -1.73
C TYR A 328 37.56 6.44 -1.12
N LYS A 329 37.58 7.36 -0.15
CA LYS A 329 38.82 7.83 0.50
C LYS A 329 39.47 6.76 1.38
N HIS A 330 38.72 5.74 1.80
CA HIS A 330 39.19 4.71 2.74
C HIS A 330 39.22 3.29 2.15
N LEU A 331 38.87 3.11 0.87
CA LEU A 331 38.89 1.79 0.22
C LEU A 331 40.31 1.41 -0.21
N HIS A 332 40.87 0.37 0.43
CA HIS A 332 42.16 -0.23 0.09
C HIS A 332 42.12 -0.96 -1.27
N LYS A 333 43.26 -1.06 -1.98
CA LYS A 333 43.37 -1.77 -3.28
C LYS A 333 43.19 -3.29 -3.18
N ASP A 334 43.19 -3.85 -1.97
CA ASP A 334 43.12 -5.28 -1.71
C ASP A 334 41.66 -5.73 -1.45
N VAL A 335 41.16 -6.62 -2.31
CA VAL A 335 39.82 -7.23 -2.25
C VAL A 335 39.59 -7.95 -0.91
N SER A 336 40.65 -8.46 -0.27
CA SER A 336 40.56 -9.19 1.01
C SER A 336 40.15 -8.29 2.18
N GLN A 337 40.41 -6.98 2.10
CA GLN A 337 40.06 -5.99 3.14
C GLN A 337 38.79 -5.19 2.80
N PHE A 338 38.31 -5.29 1.56
CA PHE A 338 37.10 -4.63 1.07
C PHE A 338 35.90 -4.84 1.99
N PHE A 339 35.61 -6.10 2.35
CA PHE A 339 34.44 -6.47 3.16
C PHE A 339 34.45 -5.85 4.56
N THR A 340 35.54 -6.02 5.30
CA THR A 340 35.66 -5.43 6.65
C THR A 340 35.57 -3.91 6.63
N THR A 341 36.01 -3.26 5.54
CA THR A 341 35.98 -1.81 5.37
C THR A 341 34.57 -1.31 5.06
N ILE A 342 33.86 -1.99 4.17
CA ILE A 342 32.49 -1.67 3.76
C ILE A 342 31.50 -1.89 4.90
N THR A 343 31.57 -3.04 5.58
CA THR A 343 30.68 -3.31 6.71
C THR A 343 30.90 -2.31 7.85
N LYS A 344 32.16 -1.95 8.15
CA LYS A 344 32.47 -0.92 9.16
C LYS A 344 32.05 0.49 8.73
N SER A 345 32.15 0.82 7.44
CA SER A 345 31.68 2.10 6.90
C SER A 345 30.16 2.20 6.98
N PHE A 346 29.43 1.15 6.60
CA PHE A 346 27.97 1.13 6.70
C PHE A 346 27.48 1.16 8.16
N GLN A 347 28.18 0.51 9.10
CA GLN A 347 27.87 0.60 10.53
C GLN A 347 28.02 2.01 11.10
N LYS A 348 28.91 2.85 10.53
CA LYS A 348 29.01 4.28 10.87
C LYS A 348 27.88 5.12 10.25
N ASP A 349 27.35 4.70 9.10
CA ASP A 349 26.31 5.41 8.32
C ASP A 349 24.88 4.90 8.61
N LYS A 350 24.66 4.19 9.72
CA LYS A 350 23.40 3.49 10.06
C LYS A 350 22.26 4.48 10.43
N GLU A 351 21.87 5.35 9.52
CA GLU A 351 20.58 6.05 9.55
C GLU A 351 19.54 5.23 8.77
N ILE A 352 19.25 4.05 9.30
CA ILE A 352 18.00 3.37 8.97
C ILE A 352 16.91 4.27 9.54
N THR A 353 16.22 4.98 8.66
CA THR A 353 15.06 5.75 9.06
C THR A 353 13.94 4.74 9.26
N ASP A 354 13.44 4.57 10.48
CA ASP A 354 12.20 3.87 10.78
C ASP A 354 11.38 4.84 11.64
N ILE A 355 10.35 5.44 11.05
CA ILE A 355 9.59 6.46 11.75
C ILE A 355 8.13 6.45 11.35
N THR A 356 7.25 6.54 12.36
CA THR A 356 5.87 6.97 12.19
C THR A 356 5.76 8.44 12.56
N ILE A 357 5.25 9.25 11.64
CA ILE A 357 5.03 10.68 11.79
C ILE A 357 3.51 10.90 11.89
N PRO A 358 2.99 11.31 13.06
CA PRO A 358 1.62 11.79 13.16
C PRO A 358 1.50 13.11 12.40
N ILE A 359 0.68 13.15 11.36
CA ILE A 359 0.59 14.31 10.47
C ILE A 359 -0.41 15.32 11.03
N LEU A 360 -1.67 14.90 11.11
CA LEU A 360 -2.75 15.78 11.54
C LEU A 360 -3.94 14.98 12.07
N LYS A 361 -4.82 15.70 12.75
CA LYS A 361 -6.09 15.20 13.25
C LYS A 361 -7.18 16.20 12.88
N LEU A 362 -8.23 15.73 12.23
CA LEU A 362 -9.39 16.52 11.84
C LEU A 362 -10.59 16.11 12.66
N LYS A 363 -11.34 17.09 13.14
CA LYS A 363 -12.68 16.91 13.67
C LYS A 363 -13.67 17.42 12.63
N VAL A 364 -14.69 16.62 12.34
CA VAL A 364 -15.70 16.89 11.34
C VAL A 364 -17.07 16.70 11.99
N SER A 365 -17.88 17.74 11.98
CA SER A 365 -19.24 17.69 12.50
C SER A 365 -20.12 16.80 11.61
N LEU A 366 -20.98 15.97 12.23
CA LEU A 366 -21.90 15.13 11.47
C LEU A 366 -23.14 15.92 11.03
N PRO A 367 -23.65 15.70 9.81
CA PRO A 367 -24.91 16.29 9.37
C PRO A 367 -26.07 15.89 10.30
N ASN A 368 -26.83 16.89 10.77
CA ASN A 368 -28.02 16.70 11.62
C ASN A 368 -27.79 15.99 12.98
N ALA A 369 -26.54 15.91 13.46
CA ALA A 369 -26.20 15.32 14.76
C ALA A 369 -25.18 16.20 15.52
N PRO A 370 -25.62 17.31 16.16
CA PRO A 370 -24.73 18.33 16.72
C PRO A 370 -23.84 17.85 17.88
N ILE A 371 -24.25 16.77 18.56
CA ILE A 371 -23.49 16.16 19.66
C ILE A 371 -22.57 15.02 19.20
N ALA A 372 -22.47 14.81 17.88
CA ALA A 372 -21.74 13.73 17.29
C ALA A 372 -20.75 14.23 16.22
N ASP A 373 -19.55 13.68 16.28
CA ASP A 373 -18.42 14.13 15.48
C ASP A 373 -17.69 12.93 14.87
N MET A 374 -17.02 13.15 13.76
CA MET A 374 -16.05 12.23 13.21
C MET A 374 -14.64 12.78 13.36
N TYR A 375 -13.75 11.94 13.85
CA TYR A 375 -12.34 12.25 14.02
C TYR A 375 -11.52 11.47 12.98
N LEU A 376 -10.80 12.16 12.10
CA LEU A 376 -9.89 11.58 11.13
C LEU A 376 -8.44 11.84 11.58
N THR A 377 -7.66 10.78 11.80
CA THR A 377 -6.25 10.88 12.18
C THR A 377 -5.38 10.30 11.08
N LEU A 378 -4.43 11.09 10.59
CA LEU A 378 -3.51 10.68 9.53
C LEU A 378 -2.09 10.52 10.07
N ASN A 379 -1.48 9.38 9.78
CA ASN A 379 -0.11 9.04 10.13
C ASN A 379 0.63 8.57 8.87
N LEU A 380 1.92 8.87 8.80
CA LEU A 380 2.80 8.39 7.74
C LEU A 380 3.92 7.56 8.33
N HIS A 381 4.12 6.34 7.85
CA HIS A 381 5.29 5.54 8.20
C HIS A 381 6.24 5.45 7.01
N ILE A 382 7.52 5.71 7.26
CA ILE A 382 8.57 5.62 6.26
C ILE A 382 9.75 4.87 6.84
N TYR A 383 10.14 3.82 6.12
CA TYR A 383 11.39 3.12 6.28
C TYR A 383 12.10 2.91 4.95
N ALA A 384 13.36 3.29 4.89
CA ALA A 384 14.20 3.07 3.72
C ALA A 384 15.66 2.81 4.14
N SER A 385 16.31 1.85 3.48
CA SER A 385 17.70 1.47 3.75
C SER A 385 18.70 1.95 2.69
N GLY A 386 18.23 2.48 1.56
CA GLY A 386 19.05 2.93 0.42
C GLY A 386 18.18 3.52 -0.69
N ARG A 387 18.63 3.53 -1.96
CA ARG A 387 17.87 4.18 -3.03
C ARG A 387 16.54 3.49 -3.31
N VAL A 388 15.46 4.24 -3.14
CA VAL A 388 14.08 3.80 -3.33
C VAL A 388 13.31 4.95 -3.96
N GLU A 389 12.51 4.69 -4.98
CA GLU A 389 11.46 5.58 -5.48
C GLU A 389 10.21 4.73 -5.74
N LEU A 390 9.08 5.09 -5.14
CA LEU A 390 7.83 4.36 -5.22
C LEU A 390 6.69 5.33 -5.45
N THR A 391 5.77 4.98 -6.34
CA THR A 391 4.49 5.66 -6.48
C THR A 391 3.38 4.62 -6.47
N PHE A 392 2.40 4.80 -5.59
CA PHE A 392 1.21 3.95 -5.56
C PHE A 392 -0.06 4.79 -5.54
N ASP A 393 -1.01 4.35 -6.35
CA ASP A 393 -2.36 4.90 -6.44
C ASP A 393 -3.33 3.80 -5.99
N THR A 394 -4.21 4.12 -5.04
CA THR A 394 -5.14 3.14 -4.49
C THR A 394 -6.53 3.72 -4.28
N ASN A 395 -7.54 2.93 -4.68
CA ASN A 395 -8.93 3.10 -4.32
C ASN A 395 -9.22 2.19 -3.13
N ASN A 396 -9.61 2.80 -2.01
CA ASN A 396 -9.79 2.09 -0.76
C ASN A 396 -11.23 2.20 -0.31
N ARG A 397 -11.80 1.04 0.03
CA ARG A 397 -13.07 0.95 0.71
C ARG A 397 -12.95 -0.09 1.80
N TYR A 398 -13.12 0.37 3.04
CA TYR A 398 -12.98 -0.50 4.20
C TYR A 398 -14.03 -0.19 5.24
N GLY A 399 -14.51 -1.22 5.90
CA GLY A 399 -15.54 -1.08 6.91
C GLY A 399 -15.86 -2.37 7.61
N PHE A 400 -16.92 -2.34 8.39
CA PHE A 400 -17.48 -3.50 9.02
C PHE A 400 -18.99 -3.39 9.11
N GLU A 401 -19.61 -4.53 9.32
CA GLU A 401 -20.99 -4.65 9.76
C GLU A 401 -21.06 -5.60 10.95
N ILE A 402 -21.85 -5.21 11.94
CA ILE A 402 -22.34 -6.06 13.01
C ILE A 402 -23.83 -6.23 12.74
N LYS A 403 -24.26 -7.47 12.56
CA LYS A 403 -25.66 -7.83 12.31
C LYS A 403 -26.07 -8.90 13.32
N ASP A 404 -27.07 -8.59 14.12
CA ASP A 404 -27.53 -9.46 15.21
C ASP A 404 -26.37 -9.99 16.09
N GLY A 405 -25.37 -9.13 16.33
CA GLY A 405 -24.16 -9.43 17.10
C GLY A 405 -23.03 -10.09 16.32
N HIS A 406 -23.30 -10.52 15.08
CA HIS A 406 -22.34 -11.19 14.23
C HIS A 406 -21.54 -10.19 13.40
N PHE A 407 -20.23 -10.28 13.52
CA PHE A 407 -19.31 -9.38 12.87
C PHE A 407 -18.92 -9.89 11.47
N ARG A 408 -18.94 -9.02 10.46
CA ARG A 408 -18.22 -9.23 9.19
C ARG A 408 -17.48 -7.99 8.74
N PHE A 409 -16.41 -8.22 8.00
CA PHE A 409 -15.53 -7.18 7.50
C PHE A 409 -15.85 -6.85 6.03
N LEU A 410 -15.83 -5.56 5.69
CA LEU A 410 -16.11 -5.03 4.37
C LEU A 410 -14.81 -4.54 3.73
N ASN A 411 -14.50 -5.06 2.54
CA ASN A 411 -13.38 -4.56 1.74
C ASN A 411 -13.70 -4.48 0.26
N ASP A 412 -13.09 -3.47 -0.34
CA ASP A 412 -12.82 -3.40 -1.75
C ASP A 412 -11.52 -2.59 -1.93
N PHE A 413 -10.51 -3.21 -2.53
CA PHE A 413 -9.20 -2.61 -2.73
C PHE A 413 -8.77 -2.81 -4.17
N ASP A 414 -8.47 -1.69 -4.82
CA ASP A 414 -7.88 -1.66 -6.15
C ASP A 414 -6.68 -0.71 -6.12
N GLY A 415 -5.55 -1.16 -6.64
CA GLY A 415 -4.28 -0.44 -6.51
C GLY A 415 -3.34 -0.70 -7.66
N ASP A 416 -2.71 0.37 -8.14
CA ASP A 416 -1.67 0.35 -9.16
C ASP A 416 -0.33 0.81 -8.56
N LEU A 417 0.77 0.26 -9.08
CA LEU A 417 2.10 0.41 -8.48
C LEU A 417 3.20 0.57 -9.52
N ASP A 418 3.90 1.71 -9.44
CA ASP A 418 5.14 2.00 -10.16
C ASP A 418 6.31 2.13 -9.19
N PHE A 419 7.47 1.55 -9.53
CA PHE A 419 8.60 1.49 -8.59
C PHE A 419 10.00 1.44 -9.22
N VAL A 420 10.97 1.99 -8.48
CA VAL A 420 12.41 1.78 -8.62
C VAL A 420 12.98 1.42 -7.26
N LEU A 421 13.24 0.13 -7.03
CA LEU A 421 13.73 -0.39 -5.76
C LEU A 421 15.16 -0.90 -5.89
N LYS A 422 16.06 -0.31 -5.11
CA LYS A 422 17.48 -0.72 -5.03
C LYS A 422 17.95 -1.02 -3.60
N ALA A 423 17.06 -0.82 -2.64
CA ALA A 423 17.24 -1.19 -1.25
C ALA A 423 15.91 -1.64 -0.65
N SER A 424 15.96 -2.17 0.57
CA SER A 424 14.76 -2.52 1.33
C SER A 424 14.01 -1.26 1.78
N PHE A 425 12.69 -1.31 1.69
CA PHE A 425 11.73 -0.25 1.99
C PHE A 425 10.51 -0.80 2.72
N ASN A 426 9.94 0.00 3.60
CA ASN A 426 8.64 -0.25 4.20
C ASN A 426 7.96 1.10 4.40
N GLY A 427 6.85 1.35 3.73
CA GLY A 427 6.14 2.61 3.84
C GLY A 427 4.66 2.38 3.77
N TYR A 428 3.93 2.99 4.69
CA TYR A 428 2.49 2.87 4.75
C TYR A 428 1.85 4.16 5.25
N VAL A 429 0.62 4.38 4.79
CA VAL A 429 -0.26 5.44 5.26
C VAL A 429 -1.17 4.84 6.33
N GLY A 430 -1.23 5.48 7.48
CA GLY A 430 -2.13 5.15 8.57
C GLY A 430 -3.30 6.12 8.61
N LEU A 431 -4.53 5.68 8.31
CA LEU A 431 -5.74 6.51 8.41
C LEU A 431 -6.67 5.90 9.46
N GLN A 432 -7.07 6.68 10.46
CA GLN A 432 -8.06 6.26 11.46
C GLN A 432 -9.26 7.20 11.43
N ALA A 433 -10.45 6.65 11.30
CA ALA A 433 -11.72 7.35 11.43
C ALA A 433 -12.44 6.85 12.69
N ALA A 434 -12.80 7.76 13.59
CA ALA A 434 -13.54 7.45 14.80
C ALA A 434 -14.83 8.26 14.86
N LEU A 435 -15.96 7.58 14.99
CA LEU A 435 -17.25 8.21 15.24
C LEU A 435 -17.42 8.40 16.74
N ARG A 436 -17.75 9.63 17.15
CA ARG A 436 -17.89 10.01 18.56
C ARG A 436 -19.28 10.58 18.80
N VAL A 437 -19.83 10.30 19.97
CA VAL A 437 -21.06 10.92 20.46
C VAL A 437 -20.79 11.40 21.89
N LEU A 438 -21.15 12.65 22.18
CA LEU A 438 -20.93 13.28 23.49
C LEU A 438 -19.46 13.15 23.96
N GLY A 439 -18.52 13.32 23.03
CA GLY A 439 -17.09 13.24 23.29
C GLY A 439 -16.55 11.82 23.46
N GLN A 440 -17.37 10.77 23.40
CA GLN A 440 -16.92 9.39 23.57
C GLN A 440 -16.92 8.64 22.24
N PRO A 441 -15.86 7.89 21.89
CA PRO A 441 -15.83 7.11 20.67
C PRO A 441 -16.80 5.94 20.76
N ILE A 442 -17.69 5.82 19.79
CA ILE A 442 -18.69 4.75 19.74
C ILE A 442 -18.24 3.61 18.82
N MET A 443 -17.58 3.94 17.72
CA MET A 443 -16.99 3.00 16.77
C MET A 443 -15.85 3.66 16.00
N ASP A 444 -14.89 2.86 15.57
CA ASP A 444 -13.77 3.34 14.77
C ASP A 444 -13.28 2.31 13.75
N ILE A 445 -12.58 2.83 12.73
CA ILE A 445 -11.87 2.05 11.73
C ILE A 445 -10.48 2.66 11.60
N GLY A 446 -9.45 1.86 11.82
CA GLY A 446 -8.06 2.17 11.57
C GLY A 446 -7.54 1.34 10.40
N LEU A 447 -6.85 1.98 9.48
CA LEU A 447 -6.21 1.37 8.32
C LEU A 447 -4.72 1.66 8.35
N LYS A 448 -3.91 0.67 8.01
CA LYS A 448 -2.53 0.84 7.58
C LYS A 448 -2.39 0.18 6.21
N ALA A 449 -2.25 0.99 5.18
CA ALA A 449 -2.10 0.53 3.79
C ALA A 449 -0.76 1.00 3.23
N GLY A 450 0.00 0.09 2.64
CA GLY A 450 1.31 0.42 2.12
C GLY A 450 2.01 -0.76 1.48
N ILE A 451 3.33 -0.64 1.37
CA ILE A 451 4.18 -1.56 0.63
C ILE A 451 5.45 -1.84 1.43
N LYS A 452 5.86 -3.10 1.38
CA LYS A 452 7.13 -3.57 1.92
C LYS A 452 7.94 -4.25 0.84
N GLY A 453 9.10 -3.67 0.52
CA GLY A 453 10.10 -4.22 -0.36
C GLY A 453 11.30 -4.70 0.45
N LEU A 454 11.70 -5.94 0.28
CA LEU A 454 12.92 -6.51 0.84
C LEU A 454 13.85 -6.89 -0.29
N ILE A 455 15.07 -6.36 -0.29
CA ILE A 455 16.12 -6.76 -1.24
C ILE A 455 17.21 -7.48 -0.48
N LYS A 456 17.46 -8.73 -0.87
CA LYS A 456 18.61 -9.50 -0.39
C LYS A 456 19.72 -9.43 -1.44
N SER A 457 20.87 -8.86 -1.10
CA SER A 457 21.96 -8.67 -2.04
C SER A 457 22.91 -9.86 -2.07
N THR A 458 23.43 -10.18 -3.24
CA THR A 458 24.46 -11.20 -3.44
C THR A 458 25.68 -10.55 -4.08
N ILE A 459 26.85 -10.87 -3.53
CA ILE A 459 28.14 -10.42 -4.01
C ILE A 459 28.83 -11.60 -4.68
N HIS A 460 29.21 -11.45 -5.93
CA HIS A 460 29.96 -12.44 -6.69
C HIS A 460 31.40 -11.96 -6.87
N ILE A 461 32.34 -12.80 -6.44
CA ILE A 461 33.78 -12.54 -6.55
C ILE A 461 34.37 -13.51 -7.57
N PHE A 462 35.07 -12.98 -8.56
CA PHE A 462 35.81 -13.73 -9.56
C PHE A 462 37.27 -13.85 -9.16
N ASP A 463 37.78 -15.08 -9.12
CA ASP A 463 39.20 -15.35 -8.96
C ASP A 463 39.97 -15.13 -10.29
N THR A 464 41.29 -15.28 -10.26
CA THR A 464 42.14 -15.14 -11.46
C THR A 464 41.85 -16.19 -12.55
N ASN A 465 41.15 -17.28 -12.20
CA ASN A 465 40.74 -18.36 -13.10
C ASN A 465 39.27 -18.21 -13.55
N ASN A 466 38.63 -17.08 -13.23
CA ASN A 466 37.23 -16.77 -13.52
C ASN A 466 36.23 -17.76 -12.87
N GLN A 467 36.63 -18.41 -11.77
CA GLN A 467 35.71 -19.11 -10.88
C GLN A 467 35.01 -18.11 -9.97
N VAL A 468 33.73 -18.34 -9.72
CA VAL A 468 32.87 -17.45 -8.94
C VAL A 468 32.68 -18.01 -7.53
N SER A 469 32.85 -17.15 -6.52
CA SER A 469 32.36 -17.36 -5.17
C SER A 469 31.27 -16.33 -4.85
N SER A 470 30.10 -16.79 -4.41
CA SER A 470 28.97 -15.93 -4.07
C SER A 470 28.79 -15.83 -2.55
N GLU A 471 28.57 -14.63 -2.03
CA GLU A 471 28.20 -14.40 -0.63
C GLU A 471 26.95 -13.53 -0.53
N GLN A 472 26.05 -13.90 0.38
CA GLN A 472 24.85 -13.12 0.69
C GLN A 472 25.20 -11.96 1.63
N SER A 473 24.57 -10.81 1.41
CA SER A 473 24.81 -9.60 2.19
C SER A 473 23.51 -8.89 2.52
N ASP A 474 23.42 -8.43 3.77
CA ASP A 474 22.31 -7.59 4.25
C ASP A 474 22.52 -6.09 3.92
N LEU A 475 23.64 -5.75 3.28
CA LEU A 475 23.93 -4.38 2.86
C LEU A 475 23.07 -4.01 1.64
N PRO A 476 22.59 -2.75 1.53
CA PRO A 476 21.82 -2.29 0.38
C PRO A 476 22.54 -2.54 -0.95
N MET A 477 21.79 -3.00 -1.96
CA MET A 477 22.34 -3.38 -3.27
C MET A 477 22.98 -2.21 -3.99
N ASP A 478 22.41 -1.01 -3.90
CA ASP A 478 22.98 0.22 -4.47
C ASP A 478 24.29 0.62 -3.80
N TYR A 479 24.40 0.44 -2.49
CA TYR A 479 25.63 0.69 -1.76
C TYR A 479 26.74 -0.27 -2.22
N LEU A 480 26.43 -1.55 -2.34
CA LEU A 480 27.38 -2.55 -2.83
C LEU A 480 27.77 -2.34 -4.30
N ASP A 481 26.79 -2.13 -5.19
CA ASP A 481 27.02 -1.92 -6.62
C ASP A 481 27.97 -0.73 -6.83
N GLU A 482 27.70 0.40 -6.18
CA GLU A 482 28.54 1.58 -6.34
C GLU A 482 29.98 1.34 -5.88
N LEU A 483 30.18 0.78 -4.69
CA LEU A 483 31.53 0.57 -4.15
C LEU A 483 32.30 -0.51 -4.92
N SER A 484 31.59 -1.45 -5.53
CA SER A 484 32.18 -2.50 -6.36
C SER A 484 32.66 -2.02 -7.74
N LYS A 485 32.22 -0.85 -8.24
CA LYS A 485 32.55 -0.35 -9.58
C LYS A 485 34.05 -0.27 -9.89
N LYS A 486 34.90 -0.13 -8.88
CA LYS A 486 36.37 -0.09 -9.03
C LYS A 486 37.02 -1.49 -9.17
N TYR A 487 36.27 -2.54 -8.90
CA TYR A 487 36.73 -3.92 -8.90
C TYR A 487 36.08 -4.68 -10.05
N SER A 488 36.82 -4.89 -11.14
CA SER A 488 36.30 -5.59 -12.31
C SER A 488 35.96 -7.08 -12.05
N ASN A 489 36.44 -7.62 -10.93
CA ASN A 489 36.23 -8.99 -10.49
C ASN A 489 35.12 -9.11 -9.43
N ILE A 490 34.36 -8.04 -9.16
CA ILE A 490 33.21 -8.09 -8.26
C ILE A 490 31.96 -7.74 -9.07
N GLN A 491 30.88 -8.51 -8.88
CA GLN A 491 29.57 -8.21 -9.44
C GLN A 491 28.50 -8.36 -8.38
N ILE A 492 27.48 -7.50 -8.45
CA ILE A 492 26.39 -7.45 -7.47
C ILE A 492 25.08 -7.80 -8.16
N CYS A 493 24.29 -8.65 -7.52
CA CYS A 493 22.90 -8.88 -7.87
C CYS A 493 22.04 -8.90 -6.60
N GLY A 494 20.73 -9.04 -6.74
CA GLY A 494 19.86 -9.16 -5.57
C GLY A 494 18.48 -9.68 -5.89
N ASP A 495 17.84 -10.25 -4.88
CA ASP A 495 16.49 -10.80 -4.97
C ASP A 495 15.51 -9.85 -4.28
N LEU A 496 14.55 -9.34 -5.05
CA LEU A 496 13.49 -8.46 -4.56
C LEU A 496 12.24 -9.25 -4.19
N SER A 497 11.81 -9.11 -2.93
CA SER A 497 10.49 -9.54 -2.46
C SER A 497 9.65 -8.29 -2.17
N LEU A 498 8.48 -8.19 -2.80
CA LEU A 498 7.62 -7.00 -2.70
C LEU A 498 6.21 -7.45 -2.29
N HIS A 499 5.70 -6.84 -1.22
CA HIS A 499 4.46 -7.25 -0.55
C HIS A 499 3.56 -6.04 -0.33
N TRP A 500 2.27 -6.22 -0.55
CA TRP A 500 1.26 -5.28 -0.06
C TRP A 500 1.13 -5.45 1.45
N LEU A 501 1.06 -4.32 2.16
CA LEU A 501 0.72 -4.27 3.57
C LEU A 501 -0.68 -3.68 3.70
N LEU A 502 -1.61 -4.44 4.26
CA LEU A 502 -2.96 -3.99 4.51
C LEU A 502 -3.45 -4.52 5.86
N ASN A 503 -3.38 -3.67 6.87
CA ASN A 503 -3.87 -3.98 8.21
C ASN A 503 -5.06 -3.09 8.55
N ILE A 504 -6.14 -3.71 8.97
CA ILE A 504 -7.36 -3.00 9.33
C ILE A 504 -7.73 -3.35 10.75
N THR A 505 -7.97 -2.34 11.56
CA THR A 505 -8.47 -2.45 12.92
C THR A 505 -9.85 -1.85 12.94
N VAL A 506 -10.81 -2.55 13.51
CA VAL A 506 -12.17 -2.05 13.70
C VAL A 506 -12.50 -2.11 15.17
N ASN A 507 -13.15 -1.07 15.68
CA ASN A 507 -13.57 -0.90 17.06
C ASN A 507 -12.44 -1.19 18.05
N SER A 508 -11.49 -0.26 18.15
CA SER A 508 -10.47 -0.25 19.19
C SER A 508 -11.11 -0.37 20.58
N GLN A 509 -10.35 -0.87 21.55
CA GLN A 509 -10.82 -1.09 22.93
C GLN A 509 -11.36 0.17 23.61
N ASN A 510 -11.04 1.35 23.09
CA ASN A 510 -11.53 2.62 23.60
C ASN A 510 -12.95 2.95 23.12
N THR A 511 -13.43 2.31 22.05
CA THR A 511 -14.79 2.52 21.51
C THR A 511 -15.85 1.79 22.32
N LEU A 512 -17.10 2.27 22.28
CA LEU A 512 -18.26 1.56 22.84
C LEU A 512 -18.30 0.10 22.36
N LEU A 513 -18.27 -0.14 21.05
CA LEU A 513 -18.30 -1.50 20.49
C LEU A 513 -17.09 -2.33 20.93
N GLY A 514 -15.89 -1.73 20.96
CA GLY A 514 -14.66 -2.41 21.37
C GLY A 514 -14.69 -2.90 22.82
N ARG A 515 -15.28 -2.11 23.74
CA ARG A 515 -15.47 -2.51 25.15
C ARG A 515 -16.39 -3.73 25.32
N PHE A 516 -17.29 -3.98 24.36
CA PHE A 516 -18.11 -5.20 24.29
C PHE A 516 -17.44 -6.34 23.50
N ASN A 517 -16.13 -6.26 23.25
CA ASN A 517 -15.34 -7.24 22.52
C ASN A 517 -15.80 -7.42 21.05
N LEU A 518 -16.42 -6.39 20.47
CA LEU A 518 -16.83 -6.32 19.06
C LEU A 518 -15.77 -5.63 18.19
N GLY A 519 -14.51 -5.75 18.61
CA GLY A 519 -13.33 -5.22 17.92
C GLY A 519 -12.46 -6.33 17.36
N LYS A 520 -11.85 -6.07 16.20
CA LYS A 520 -11.01 -7.06 15.52
C LYS A 520 -9.92 -6.38 14.69
N THR A 521 -8.80 -7.06 14.52
CA THR A 521 -7.73 -6.65 13.60
C THR A 521 -7.59 -7.72 12.52
N PHE A 522 -7.50 -7.26 11.28
CA PHE A 522 -7.36 -8.08 10.08
C PHE A 522 -6.04 -7.72 9.40
N GLU A 523 -5.17 -8.70 9.26
CA GLU A 523 -3.99 -8.63 8.40
C GLU A 523 -4.38 -9.22 7.05
N LEU A 524 -4.87 -8.37 6.14
CA LEU A 524 -5.46 -8.82 4.88
C LEU A 524 -4.39 -9.09 3.83
N LEU A 525 -3.38 -8.22 3.77
CA LEU A 525 -2.21 -8.37 2.94
C LEU A 525 -0.99 -8.24 3.84
N ASP A 526 -0.17 -9.28 3.83
CA ASP A 526 0.99 -9.45 4.68
C ASP A 526 2.22 -9.85 3.84
N ASP A 527 3.31 -10.19 4.52
CA ASP A 527 4.56 -10.65 3.92
C ASP A 527 4.42 -11.94 3.07
N LYS A 528 3.24 -12.58 3.00
CA LYS A 528 2.98 -13.74 2.13
C LYS A 528 2.34 -13.34 0.80
N HIS A 529 1.77 -12.14 0.72
CA HIS A 529 1.05 -11.64 -0.44
C HIS A 529 2.00 -10.89 -1.39
N GLN A 530 2.81 -11.65 -2.13
CA GLN A 530 3.80 -11.10 -3.06
C GLN A 530 3.13 -10.47 -4.29
N ILE A 531 3.58 -9.26 -4.67
CA ILE A 531 3.06 -8.50 -5.82
C ILE A 531 3.42 -9.18 -7.15
N PHE A 532 4.58 -9.81 -7.23
CA PHE A 532 5.06 -10.51 -8.42
C PHE A 532 4.44 -11.91 -8.54
N LYS A 533 3.17 -11.98 -8.97
CA LYS A 533 2.46 -13.23 -9.30
C LYS A 533 3.03 -13.87 -10.59
N ASN A 534 4.27 -14.39 -10.55
CA ASN A 534 5.04 -15.06 -11.64
C ASN A 534 6.00 -14.19 -12.49
N LYS A 535 6.48 -13.06 -11.98
CA LYS A 535 7.53 -12.25 -12.64
C LYS A 535 8.91 -12.52 -12.03
N TYR A 536 9.96 -12.24 -12.79
CA TYR A 536 11.36 -12.32 -12.34
C TYR A 536 11.60 -11.37 -11.16
N THR A 537 12.14 -11.89 -10.06
CA THR A 537 12.47 -11.15 -8.83
C THR A 537 13.96 -10.83 -8.70
N HIS A 538 14.79 -11.52 -9.49
CA HIS A 538 16.24 -11.36 -9.47
C HIS A 538 16.66 -10.14 -10.29
N LEU A 539 17.49 -9.28 -9.70
CA LEU A 539 18.00 -8.04 -10.28
C LEU A 539 19.49 -8.15 -10.56
N GLU A 540 19.88 -7.86 -11.79
CA GLU A 540 21.28 -7.73 -12.21
C GLU A 540 21.44 -6.46 -13.03
N ASN A 541 22.43 -5.62 -12.70
CA ASN A 541 22.62 -4.33 -13.37
C ASN A 541 21.32 -3.51 -13.48
N TRP A 542 20.46 -3.60 -12.45
CA TRP A 542 19.17 -2.90 -12.38
C TRP A 542 18.09 -3.42 -13.34
N LEU A 543 18.26 -4.61 -13.89
CA LEU A 543 17.30 -5.28 -14.76
C LEU A 543 16.83 -6.58 -14.13
N PHE A 544 15.52 -6.84 -14.22
CA PHE A 544 14.95 -8.11 -13.81
C PHE A 544 15.37 -9.22 -14.79
N VAL A 545 15.92 -10.30 -14.26
CA VAL A 545 16.37 -11.47 -15.02
C VAL A 545 15.78 -12.77 -14.45
N PRO A 546 15.51 -13.79 -15.29
CA PRO A 546 14.90 -15.04 -14.86
C PRO A 546 15.64 -15.83 -13.80
N LYS A 547 16.97 -15.72 -13.81
CA LYS A 547 17.88 -16.42 -12.92
C LYS A 547 19.20 -15.66 -12.90
N CYS A 548 20.00 -15.89 -11.88
CA CYS A 548 21.32 -15.30 -11.81
C CYS A 548 22.18 -15.73 -13.02
N THR A 549 22.55 -14.76 -13.85
CA THR A 549 23.49 -14.94 -14.97
C THR A 549 24.95 -14.84 -14.51
N VAL A 550 25.19 -14.32 -13.30
CA VAL A 550 26.53 -14.18 -12.71
C VAL A 550 27.09 -15.51 -12.19
N GLU A 551 26.28 -16.33 -11.50
CA GLU A 551 26.70 -17.64 -10.96
C GLU A 551 27.01 -18.68 -12.04
N HIS A 552 26.36 -18.55 -13.20
CA HIS A 552 26.53 -19.47 -14.32
C HIS A 552 27.60 -19.02 -15.32
N LYS A 553 28.53 -18.15 -14.92
CA LYS A 553 29.76 -17.86 -15.66
C LYS A 553 30.75 -19.04 -15.65
N THR A 554 30.27 -20.28 -15.84
CA THR A 554 31.11 -21.38 -16.29
C THR A 554 31.48 -21.11 -17.74
N SER A 555 32.71 -20.64 -17.97
CA SER A 555 33.32 -20.43 -19.29
C SER A 555 32.33 -19.90 -20.34
N PHE A 556 32.10 -18.59 -20.37
CA PHE A 556 31.52 -17.99 -21.56
C PHE A 556 32.45 -18.25 -22.76
N LYS A 557 32.10 -19.25 -23.58
CA LYS A 557 32.12 -18.98 -25.02
C LYS A 557 31.02 -17.95 -25.23
N PRO A 558 31.31 -16.78 -25.83
CA PRO A 558 30.29 -15.77 -26.06
C PRO A 558 29.06 -16.42 -26.70
N LEU A 559 27.88 -16.24 -26.08
CA LEU A 559 26.63 -16.51 -26.76
C LEU A 559 26.62 -15.59 -27.99
N GLU A 560 26.82 -16.16 -29.17
CA GLU A 560 26.54 -15.47 -30.42
C GLU A 560 25.06 -15.10 -30.40
N VAL A 561 24.76 -13.82 -30.18
CA VAL A 561 23.41 -13.30 -30.41
C VAL A 561 23.10 -13.61 -31.88
N PRO A 562 22.07 -14.42 -32.20
CA PRO A 562 21.78 -14.74 -33.58
C PRO A 562 21.48 -13.44 -34.32
N LEU A 563 22.16 -13.26 -35.45
CA LEU A 563 22.09 -12.08 -36.29
C LEU A 563 20.64 -11.85 -36.74
N LEU A 564 20.04 -10.69 -36.40
CA LEU A 564 18.68 -10.34 -36.83
C LEU A 564 18.63 -10.19 -38.36
N ASN A 565 17.64 -10.79 -39.00
CA ASN A 565 17.33 -10.49 -40.40
C ASN A 565 16.66 -9.11 -40.47
N ALA A 566 17.34 -8.11 -41.02
CA ALA A 566 16.94 -6.71 -40.98
C ALA A 566 17.18 -6.03 -42.33
N ASN A 567 16.32 -5.12 -42.78
CA ASN A 567 16.47 -4.49 -44.11
C ASN A 567 17.68 -3.53 -44.27
N LYS A 568 18.55 -3.43 -43.26
CA LYS A 568 19.76 -2.58 -43.21
C LYS A 568 20.79 -3.19 -42.23
N ILE A 569 22.03 -2.71 -42.27
CA ILE A 569 23.05 -3.05 -41.28
C ILE A 569 22.66 -2.42 -39.93
N LEU A 570 22.43 -3.25 -38.91
CA LEU A 570 22.14 -2.83 -37.55
C LEU A 570 23.34 -3.09 -36.65
N ILE A 571 23.76 -2.09 -35.88
CA ILE A 571 24.83 -2.19 -34.89
C ILE A 571 24.30 -1.91 -33.49
N ASP A 572 25.03 -2.38 -32.47
CA ASP A 572 24.63 -2.25 -31.07
C ASP A 572 24.62 -0.82 -30.55
N ARG A 573 25.58 -0.02 -31.00
CA ARG A 573 25.79 1.38 -30.61
C ARG A 573 26.33 2.19 -31.78
N TYR A 574 25.88 3.45 -31.89
CA TYR A 574 26.28 4.38 -32.96
C TYR A 574 27.32 5.41 -32.51
N ASN A 575 27.67 5.44 -31.21
CA ASN A 575 28.59 6.41 -30.63
C ASN A 575 29.53 5.69 -29.65
N TYR A 576 30.84 5.92 -29.77
CA TYR A 576 31.85 5.36 -28.89
C TYR A 576 32.73 6.46 -28.30
N LEU A 577 32.92 6.42 -26.97
CA LEU A 577 33.95 7.19 -26.28
C LEU A 577 35.10 6.24 -25.94
N ILE A 578 36.28 6.48 -26.49
CA ILE A 578 37.44 5.59 -26.39
C ILE A 578 38.61 6.36 -25.76
N VAL A 579 39.31 5.75 -24.79
CA VAL A 579 40.55 6.32 -24.27
C VAL A 579 41.70 5.98 -25.23
N LYS A 580 42.63 6.91 -25.43
CA LYS A 580 43.81 6.71 -26.29
C LYS A 580 44.50 5.37 -25.99
N ASN A 581 44.86 4.63 -27.03
CA ASN A 581 45.44 3.28 -27.00
C ASN A 581 44.54 2.17 -26.44
N LYS A 582 43.23 2.41 -26.24
CA LYS A 582 42.25 1.37 -25.92
C LYS A 582 41.43 0.99 -27.15
N ASN A 583 40.88 -0.23 -27.09
CA ASN A 583 40.17 -0.83 -28.22
C ASN A 583 38.72 -1.15 -27.84
N VAL A 584 37.81 -1.03 -28.79
CA VAL A 584 36.40 -1.41 -28.63
C VAL A 584 35.91 -2.11 -29.90
N ARG A 585 35.17 -3.21 -29.75
CA ARG A 585 34.63 -4.00 -30.86
C ARG A 585 33.22 -3.55 -31.21
N ILE A 586 32.94 -3.40 -32.50
CA ILE A 586 31.60 -3.16 -33.04
C ILE A 586 30.83 -4.50 -33.01
N HIS A 587 29.61 -4.49 -32.46
CA HIS A 587 28.74 -5.66 -32.51
C HIS A 587 27.64 -5.48 -33.56
N ILE A 588 27.64 -6.33 -34.59
CA ILE A 588 26.58 -6.36 -35.61
C ILE A 588 25.37 -7.08 -35.01
N LYS A 589 24.25 -6.36 -34.90
CA LYS A 589 22.97 -6.90 -34.42
C LYS A 589 22.16 -7.53 -35.54
N GLY A 590 22.25 -7.03 -36.77
CA GLY A 590 21.44 -7.53 -37.88
C GLY A 590 21.93 -7.11 -39.26
N LEU A 591 21.60 -7.92 -40.26
CA LEU A 591 21.97 -7.71 -41.67
C LEU A 591 20.78 -7.95 -42.61
N PRO A 592 20.78 -7.34 -43.80
CA PRO A 592 19.86 -7.68 -44.88
C PRO A 592 19.90 -9.16 -45.23
N SER A 593 18.74 -9.68 -45.63
CA SER A 593 18.62 -11.06 -46.11
C SER A 593 19.68 -11.32 -47.18
N ASN A 594 20.42 -12.43 -47.04
CA ASN A 594 21.53 -12.87 -47.92
C ASN A 594 22.91 -12.24 -47.67
N TYR A 595 23.12 -11.45 -46.62
CA TYR A 595 24.45 -10.95 -46.24
C TYR A 595 24.98 -11.62 -44.98
N GLN A 596 26.28 -11.90 -44.96
CA GLN A 596 27.02 -12.38 -43.80
C GLN A 596 27.97 -11.30 -43.27
N ILE A 597 28.46 -11.46 -42.04
CA ILE A 597 29.42 -10.51 -41.42
C ILE A 597 30.68 -10.36 -42.29
N ASN A 598 31.12 -11.44 -42.94
CA ASN A 598 32.30 -11.42 -43.81
C ASN A 598 32.09 -10.63 -45.11
N ASP A 599 30.85 -10.19 -45.41
CA ASP A 599 30.53 -9.32 -46.54
C ASP A 599 30.62 -7.83 -46.19
N LEU A 600 30.99 -7.49 -44.95
CA LEU A 600 31.17 -6.12 -44.49
C LEU A 600 32.61 -5.64 -44.68
N LEU A 601 32.72 -4.34 -44.93
CA LEU A 601 33.97 -3.58 -44.98
C LEU A 601 33.89 -2.46 -43.93
N PHE A 602 34.92 -2.35 -43.12
CA PHE A 602 35.06 -1.32 -42.08
C PHE A 602 36.10 -0.29 -42.51
N GLU A 603 35.76 0.99 -42.37
CA GLU A 603 36.62 2.08 -42.81
C GLU A 603 36.55 3.26 -41.83
N SER A 604 37.70 3.72 -41.34
CA SER A 604 37.78 4.98 -40.59
C SER A 604 37.97 6.17 -41.53
N LYS A 605 37.19 7.23 -41.34
CA LYS A 605 37.36 8.51 -42.06
C LYS A 605 38.66 9.23 -41.70
N ASP A 606 39.17 9.03 -40.49
CA ASP A 606 40.45 9.60 -40.05
C ASP A 606 41.17 8.61 -39.14
N ARG A 607 42.06 7.82 -39.74
CA ARG A 607 42.91 6.82 -39.06
C ARG A 607 43.92 7.44 -38.10
N LYS A 608 44.17 8.75 -38.17
CA LYS A 608 45.05 9.42 -37.20
C LYS A 608 44.36 9.63 -35.85
N VAL A 609 43.02 9.63 -35.82
CA VAL A 609 42.21 9.77 -34.60
C VAL A 609 41.81 8.39 -34.07
N ALA A 610 41.19 7.55 -34.89
CA ALA A 610 40.88 6.16 -34.53
C ALA A 610 40.98 5.27 -35.77
N ASP A 611 41.54 4.08 -35.62
CA ASP A 611 41.64 3.08 -36.69
C ASP A 611 40.66 1.92 -36.45
N VAL A 612 40.30 1.18 -37.50
CA VAL A 612 39.43 0.01 -37.41
C VAL A 612 39.96 -1.13 -38.27
N ASP A 613 40.00 -2.34 -37.72
CA ASP A 613 40.43 -3.53 -38.45
C ASP A 613 39.29 -4.17 -39.27
N GLU A 614 39.64 -5.15 -40.10
CA GLU A 614 38.69 -5.92 -40.93
C GLU A 614 37.65 -6.70 -40.10
N LYS A 615 37.87 -6.86 -38.79
CA LYS A 615 36.99 -7.56 -37.85
C LYS A 615 36.15 -6.60 -37.00
N GLY A 616 36.16 -5.30 -37.31
CA GLY A 616 35.39 -4.28 -36.59
C GLY A 616 35.94 -3.92 -35.20
N LEU A 617 37.23 -4.12 -34.94
CA LEU A 617 37.90 -3.66 -33.72
C LEU A 617 38.43 -2.24 -33.94
N ILE A 618 37.86 -1.27 -33.23
CA ILE A 618 38.26 0.14 -33.25
C ILE A 618 39.39 0.35 -32.24
N THR A 619 40.45 1.04 -32.63
CA THR A 619 41.58 1.45 -31.77
C THR A 619 41.65 2.97 -31.71
N GLY A 620 41.62 3.56 -30.51
CA GLY A 620 41.80 5.00 -30.33
C GLY A 620 43.28 5.39 -30.49
N ILE A 621 43.62 6.28 -31.43
CA ILE A 621 45.00 6.65 -31.78
C ILE A 621 45.39 8.00 -31.18
N ASN A 622 44.63 9.07 -31.46
CA ASN A 622 44.87 10.41 -30.91
C ASN A 622 43.55 11.06 -30.51
N LYS A 623 43.61 11.95 -29.50
CA LYS A 623 42.47 12.75 -29.07
C LYS A 623 41.83 13.48 -30.25
N GLY A 624 40.51 13.38 -30.36
CA GLY A 624 39.75 13.94 -31.48
C GLY A 624 38.51 13.11 -31.78
N SER A 625 37.73 13.52 -32.77
CA SER A 625 36.54 12.78 -33.22
C SER A 625 36.67 12.32 -34.66
N THR A 626 36.26 11.10 -34.96
CA THR A 626 36.19 10.54 -36.32
C THR A 626 34.94 9.69 -36.50
N MET A 627 34.67 9.24 -37.73
CA MET A 627 33.59 8.30 -38.01
C MET A 627 34.13 7.00 -38.58
N ILE A 628 33.53 5.90 -38.15
CA ILE A 628 33.73 4.58 -38.76
C ILE A 628 32.51 4.27 -39.65
N ILE A 629 32.78 3.95 -40.91
CA ILE A 629 31.81 3.54 -41.91
C ILE A 629 31.85 2.02 -42.04
N ILE A 630 30.68 1.40 -42.06
CA ILE A 630 30.48 -0.03 -42.29
C ILE A 630 29.65 -0.16 -43.57
N LYS A 631 30.16 -0.84 -44.58
CA LYS A 631 29.47 -1.01 -45.87
C LYS A 631 29.54 -2.45 -46.35
N THR A 632 28.55 -2.91 -47.10
CA THR A 632 28.63 -4.20 -47.78
C THR A 632 29.65 -4.13 -48.93
N LYS A 633 30.29 -5.24 -49.28
CA LYS A 633 31.27 -5.32 -50.39
C LYS A 633 30.71 -4.85 -51.74
N ASP A 634 29.43 -5.12 -51.98
CA ASP A 634 28.69 -4.66 -53.16
C ASP A 634 28.18 -3.21 -53.05
N GLN A 635 28.47 -2.53 -51.93
CA GLN A 635 28.13 -1.14 -51.62
C GLN A 635 26.62 -0.82 -51.56
N LYS A 636 25.74 -1.82 -51.57
CA LYS A 636 24.27 -1.60 -51.52
C LYS A 636 23.78 -1.08 -50.17
N TYR A 637 24.42 -1.49 -49.08
CA TYR A 637 24.04 -1.09 -47.72
C TYR A 637 25.24 -0.48 -47.00
N HIS A 638 25.01 0.60 -46.26
CA HIS A 638 26.00 1.20 -45.39
C HIS A 638 25.37 1.73 -44.11
N THR A 639 26.18 1.83 -43.06
CA THR A 639 25.87 2.51 -41.80
C THR A 639 27.14 3.16 -41.27
N ALA A 640 27.02 4.10 -40.33
CA ALA A 640 28.16 4.79 -39.75
C ALA A 640 27.97 5.02 -38.26
N LEU A 641 29.08 5.10 -37.54
CA LEU A 641 29.12 5.41 -36.12
C LEU A 641 30.17 6.50 -35.85
N SER A 642 29.97 7.24 -34.76
CA SER A 642 30.86 8.28 -34.28
C SER A 642 31.82 7.73 -33.22
N VAL A 643 33.08 8.15 -33.26
CA VAL A 643 34.11 7.83 -32.27
C VAL A 643 34.72 9.12 -31.75
N LEU A 644 34.67 9.32 -30.44
CA LEU A 644 35.40 10.36 -29.73
C LEU A 644 36.54 9.71 -28.95
N VAL A 645 37.77 10.10 -29.23
CA VAL A 645 38.96 9.67 -28.50
C VAL A 645 39.37 10.74 -27.51
N GLN A 646 39.59 10.35 -26.26
CA GLN A 646 40.10 11.23 -25.19
C GLN A 646 41.42 10.73 -24.64
N ASP A 647 42.21 11.64 -24.08
CA ASP A 647 43.43 11.27 -23.35
C ASP A 647 43.07 10.58 -22.03
N GLU A 648 44.00 9.77 -21.52
CA GLU A 648 43.88 9.15 -20.21
C GLU A 648 43.92 10.27 -19.14
N VAL A 649 42.88 10.35 -18.30
CA VAL A 649 42.81 11.37 -17.26
C VAL A 649 43.85 11.03 -16.19
N SER A 650 44.97 11.75 -16.20
CA SER A 650 45.94 11.70 -15.10
C SER A 650 45.34 12.42 -13.89
N THR A 651 44.92 11.65 -12.89
CA THR A 651 44.67 12.21 -11.56
C THR A 651 46.03 12.53 -10.94
N SER A 652 46.45 13.80 -11.00
CA SER A 652 47.56 14.31 -10.19
C SER A 652 47.18 14.21 -8.70
N HIS A 653 48.13 13.70 -7.92
CA HIS A 653 48.06 13.38 -6.48
C HIS A 653 47.60 14.52 -5.58
#